data_AF-A0A8S4RZP8-F1
#
_entry.id   AF-A0A8S4RZP8-F1
#
_cell.length_a   1.000
_cell.length_b   1.000
_cell.length_c   1.000
_cell.angle_alpha   90.00
_cell.angle_beta   90.00
_cell.angle_gamma   90.00
#
_symmetry.space_group_name_H-M   'P 1'
#
loop_
_entity.id
_entity.type
_entity.pdbx_description
1 polymer ?
#
loop_
_entity_poly.entity_id
_entity_poly.type
_entity_poly.pdbx_seq_one_letter_code
_entity_poly.pdbx_strand_id
1 'polypeptide(L)'
;MKLKHGYYDIFVRTCAKNPSRIAVRHYNNGVYSNYTYSELYGVCEYISQNLQQLVCGKGIIGLVSERNIIIPCVIAAAHKCSTTFMFLDPSQDVKAIASQVSCNILITIKEFKKDASSDLFGRKPDKSINVFNMMVNFYDLQQCGSQHSYRHVPEHSYIVMTSGSTGEPKHIQVPLHCLQPNIDDLTKMFHISHKDIIYFSTPLTFDPSLIEILLACMNGASLLIAPEKADILFPEQKENSVTFWQTTPSKFFQYSNSDIKNKILSASSTLKTLALGGEPLNGVKRLKELKDVMNKTRIFTLYGVTEMSCWACAAELDLSRILNDREIPLGECLSETQIVVEPTNHSEKDTGKIVLVSKTRKCIILNKSIDTEEENSLKFIDTGDIGEVRNGTIYYRGRKDDVIKRFGHKVNLQAIETTTMQCSRVKTCSCVWLPKPMLLVLYFSSETLSSQELSDFLKCKLDDKHWPDRTIKVDNLPTNPHGKISKRMLSQLFEKSSQMPKTLDSLKLMFLKELKVVLGSNITYEDIKYKDFIALGGTSFLAVSMCNKLSLIYPELGKFILPSLITQSKTIDEIIQLAHQELCLETKKPKKRLKRSRSNTESFVSTAQSVKKATENHVLQSPVEFVVVWSYDTGKCVDASPTLYQHGFNLYVSVGSHSGKIVIVDAISGITIGVIKVNSRVEAAVCCSNEAPLSTPCGMVGTYDGTIVCFTLETGKEVWKTNVGSMIKSKGICCKGLLYIASYDGNIRCIHVLTGEIKHTIKVTEQAISADLVLAKQEYILLGTLTGVCASIHTDSKTVAWRGTLSSPVFASPALYDSDKYVVFAEVNGEIHCRTVEKGIKIWKYQGAKGNIFSSICIKEIGKLEWQMVFGCHNSKVYSIIIKNFQPTLQWTVELTSPVYSTPRSLSDKQILAASNNGILCILDSDTGSIISEYALPNETFSSPAVYGDYIFIGCRNDSLYSLKYISGI
;
A
#
# COMPACT_ATOMS: atom_id res chain seq x y z
N MET A 1 -19.16 14.42 -9.66
CA MET A 1 -18.43 13.32 -10.33
C MET A 1 -19.19 12.82 -11.57
N LYS A 2 -19.52 13.67 -12.56
CA LYS A 2 -19.88 13.19 -13.90
C LYS A 2 -18.58 12.90 -14.67
N LEU A 3 -17.90 11.83 -14.30
CA LEU A 3 -16.58 11.46 -14.81
C LEU A 3 -16.65 10.10 -15.50
N LYS A 4 -16.00 9.98 -16.65
CA LYS A 4 -16.13 8.84 -17.57
C LYS A 4 -15.58 7.54 -16.95
N HIS A 5 -14.58 7.64 -16.07
CA HIS A 5 -13.92 6.50 -15.43
C HIS A 5 -13.89 6.63 -13.89
N GLY A 6 -14.83 7.38 -13.30
CA GLY A 6 -14.95 7.51 -11.85
C GLY A 6 -13.72 7.98 -11.11
N TYR A 7 -13.29 7.23 -10.09
CA TYR A 7 -12.16 7.60 -9.25
C TYR A 7 -10.85 7.76 -10.04
N TYR A 8 -10.66 7.01 -11.13
CA TYR A 8 -9.48 7.16 -11.98
C TYR A 8 -9.29 8.60 -12.45
N ASP A 9 -10.33 9.22 -13.00
CA ASP A 9 -10.25 10.57 -13.57
C ASP A 9 -9.87 11.62 -12.50
N ILE A 10 -10.35 11.44 -11.26
CA ILE A 10 -10.02 12.35 -10.15
C ILE A 10 -8.61 12.08 -9.65
N PHE A 11 -8.27 10.81 -9.46
CA PHE A 11 -6.95 10.40 -9.01
C PHE A 11 -5.86 10.96 -9.92
N VAL A 12 -6.01 10.83 -11.24
CA VAL A 12 -5.07 11.39 -12.22
C VAL A 12 -4.98 12.91 -12.12
N ARG A 13 -6.11 13.62 -11.96
CA ARG A 13 -6.10 15.08 -11.77
C ARG A 13 -5.38 15.48 -10.47
N THR A 14 -5.62 14.77 -9.36
CA THR A 14 -4.91 15.03 -8.10
C THR A 14 -3.42 14.76 -8.25
N CYS A 15 -3.03 13.68 -8.93
CA CYS A 15 -1.65 13.35 -9.21
C CYS A 15 -0.96 14.45 -10.02
N ALA A 16 -1.61 14.94 -11.08
CA ALA A 16 -1.10 16.02 -11.91
C ALA A 16 -0.96 17.34 -11.13
N LYS A 17 -1.89 17.62 -10.20
CA LYS A 17 -1.85 18.82 -9.35
C LYS A 17 -0.80 18.74 -8.24
N ASN A 18 -0.46 17.55 -7.76
CA ASN A 18 0.39 17.33 -6.58
C ASN A 18 1.56 16.35 -6.81
N PRO A 19 2.29 16.39 -7.93
CA PRO A 19 3.14 15.28 -8.36
C PRO A 19 4.24 14.89 -7.35
N SER A 20 4.86 15.88 -6.70
CA SER A 20 5.93 15.67 -5.71
C SER A 20 5.43 15.49 -4.27
N ARG A 21 4.13 15.62 -4.01
CA ARG A 21 3.59 15.42 -2.66
C ARG A 21 3.49 13.94 -2.35
N ILE A 22 3.58 13.63 -1.07
CA ILE A 22 3.53 12.25 -0.59
C ILE A 22 2.06 11.83 -0.53
N ALA A 23 1.74 10.78 -1.26
CA ALA A 23 0.41 10.21 -1.33
C ALA A 23 0.24 9.04 -0.37
N VAL A 24 1.29 8.23 -0.18
CA VAL A 24 1.29 7.10 0.76
C VAL A 24 2.55 7.14 1.62
N ARG A 25 2.36 6.94 2.92
CA ARG A 25 3.39 6.72 3.93
C ARG A 25 3.27 5.29 4.41
N HIS A 26 4.35 4.52 4.37
CA HIS A 26 4.36 3.13 4.79
C HIS A 26 5.37 2.94 5.90
N TYR A 27 4.91 2.50 7.06
CA TYR A 27 5.78 2.14 8.17
C TYR A 27 6.08 0.64 8.12
N ASN A 28 7.35 0.28 7.94
CA ASN A 28 7.80 -1.11 7.99
C ASN A 28 9.16 -1.19 8.70
N ASN A 29 9.32 -2.17 9.60
CA ASN A 29 10.56 -2.46 10.33
C ASN A 29 11.25 -1.22 10.96
N GLY A 30 10.47 -0.31 11.54
CA GLY A 30 11.03 0.89 12.21
C GLY A 30 11.22 2.10 11.30
N VAL A 31 10.94 2.00 10.01
CA VAL A 31 11.24 3.05 9.02
C VAL A 31 9.99 3.46 8.27
N TYR A 32 9.83 4.78 8.06
CA TYR A 32 8.83 5.34 7.17
C TYR A 32 9.36 5.44 5.75
N SER A 33 8.69 4.79 4.82
CA SER A 33 8.90 4.97 3.38
C SER A 33 7.79 5.84 2.80
N ASN A 34 8.16 6.81 1.96
CA ASN A 34 7.24 7.76 1.36
C ASN A 34 7.12 7.53 -0.14
N TYR A 35 5.88 7.55 -0.66
CA TYR A 35 5.56 7.37 -2.07
C TYR A 35 4.77 8.56 -2.56
N THR A 36 5.25 9.16 -3.65
CA THR A 36 4.67 10.39 -4.20
C THR A 36 3.45 10.11 -5.07
N TYR A 37 2.61 11.13 -5.27
CA TYR A 37 1.48 11.07 -6.20
C TYR A 37 1.92 10.77 -7.64
N SER A 38 3.07 11.27 -8.09
CA SER A 38 3.66 10.96 -9.40
C SER A 38 4.01 9.48 -9.53
N GLU A 39 4.63 8.91 -8.50
CA GLU A 39 4.95 7.47 -8.47
C GLU A 39 3.69 6.61 -8.49
N LEU A 40 2.67 6.95 -7.70
CA LEU A 40 1.41 6.22 -7.70
C LEU A 40 0.65 6.36 -9.04
N TYR A 41 0.68 7.53 -9.69
CA TYR A 41 0.10 7.70 -11.03
C TYR A 41 0.75 6.75 -12.03
N GLY A 42 2.09 6.69 -12.03
CA GLY A 42 2.79 5.75 -12.88
C GLY A 42 2.33 4.32 -12.59
N VAL A 43 2.30 3.90 -11.32
CA VAL A 43 1.85 2.55 -10.92
C VAL A 43 0.44 2.26 -11.45
N CYS A 44 -0.49 3.19 -11.29
CA CYS A 44 -1.85 3.07 -11.82
C CYS A 44 -1.84 2.82 -13.32
N GLU A 45 -1.10 3.62 -14.09
CA GLU A 45 -1.00 3.48 -15.54
C GLU A 45 -0.42 2.13 -15.96
N TYR A 46 0.61 1.64 -15.26
CA TYR A 46 1.20 0.35 -15.56
C TYR A 46 0.26 -0.80 -15.25
N ILE A 47 -0.44 -0.78 -14.11
CA ILE A 47 -1.46 -1.79 -13.81
C ILE A 47 -2.57 -1.75 -14.86
N SER A 48 -3.03 -0.56 -15.27
CA SER A 48 -4.03 -0.41 -16.32
C SER A 48 -3.58 -0.99 -17.67
N GLN A 49 -2.36 -0.73 -18.11
CA GLN A 49 -1.81 -1.30 -19.35
C GLN A 49 -1.79 -2.83 -19.28
N ASN A 50 -1.41 -3.39 -18.13
CA ASN A 50 -1.39 -4.84 -17.93
C ASN A 50 -2.80 -5.45 -17.98
N LEU A 51 -3.79 -4.78 -17.39
CA LEU A 51 -5.20 -5.20 -17.46
C LEU A 51 -5.77 -5.12 -18.88
N GLN A 52 -5.43 -4.07 -19.63
CA GLN A 52 -5.87 -3.91 -21.03
C GLN A 52 -5.31 -5.02 -21.93
N GLN A 53 -4.06 -5.43 -21.71
CA GLN A 53 -3.42 -6.51 -22.48
C GLN A 53 -4.04 -7.89 -22.22
N LEU A 54 -4.62 -8.11 -21.04
CA LEU A 54 -5.32 -9.37 -20.70
C LEU A 54 -6.73 -9.44 -21.29
N VAL A 55 -7.06 -8.56 -22.25
CA VAL A 55 -8.40 -8.43 -22.83
C VAL A 55 -9.44 -8.37 -21.70
N CYS A 56 -9.22 -7.52 -20.70
CA CYS A 56 -10.22 -7.21 -19.68
C CYS A 56 -11.45 -6.62 -20.39
N GLY A 57 -12.35 -7.50 -20.85
CA GLY A 57 -13.69 -7.14 -21.27
C GLY A 57 -14.46 -6.57 -20.07
N LYS A 58 -15.59 -5.93 -20.37
CA LYS A 58 -16.45 -5.21 -19.41
C LYS A 58 -17.02 -6.15 -18.33
N GLY A 59 -16.23 -6.36 -17.27
CA GLY A 59 -16.45 -7.38 -16.25
C GLY A 59 -16.16 -6.92 -14.82
N ILE A 60 -16.23 -7.84 -13.85
CA ILE A 60 -15.89 -7.58 -12.44
C ILE A 60 -14.46 -8.06 -12.16
N ILE A 61 -13.66 -7.21 -11.52
CA ILE A 61 -12.32 -7.56 -11.04
C ILE A 61 -12.39 -7.94 -9.57
N GLY A 62 -11.99 -9.16 -9.21
CA GLY A 62 -11.81 -9.55 -7.81
C GLY A 62 -10.37 -9.27 -7.35
N LEU A 63 -10.24 -8.58 -6.23
CA LEU A 63 -8.98 -8.16 -5.63
C LEU A 63 -8.72 -8.93 -4.34
N VAL A 64 -7.68 -9.76 -4.32
CA VAL A 64 -7.24 -10.51 -3.14
C VAL A 64 -5.98 -9.86 -2.61
N SER A 65 -6.11 -9.06 -1.55
CA SER A 65 -4.98 -8.32 -1.01
C SER A 65 -5.20 -7.90 0.44
N GLU A 66 -4.10 -7.68 1.14
CA GLU A 66 -4.05 -6.91 2.38
C GLU A 66 -3.82 -5.42 2.07
N ARG A 67 -3.99 -4.53 3.05
CA ARG A 67 -3.66 -3.11 2.88
C ARG A 67 -2.19 -2.96 2.51
N ASN A 68 -1.92 -2.23 1.44
CA ASN A 68 -0.55 -1.99 0.96
C ASN A 68 -0.48 -0.71 0.11
N ILE A 69 0.74 -0.34 -0.26
CA ILE A 69 1.08 0.94 -0.88
C ILE A 69 0.49 1.16 -2.28
N ILE A 70 0.09 0.10 -2.99
CA ILE A 70 -0.43 0.22 -4.36
C ILE A 70 -1.95 0.09 -4.46
N ILE A 71 -2.67 -0.15 -3.34
CA ILE A 71 -4.13 -0.28 -3.33
C ILE A 71 -4.85 0.92 -3.98
N PRO A 72 -4.51 2.19 -3.68
CA PRO A 72 -5.13 3.33 -4.35
C PRO A 72 -4.97 3.27 -5.87
N CYS A 73 -3.82 2.82 -6.37
CA CYS A 73 -3.54 2.69 -7.79
C CYS A 73 -4.33 1.56 -8.43
N VAL A 74 -4.50 0.43 -7.73
CA VAL A 74 -5.23 -0.74 -8.22
C VAL A 74 -6.71 -0.42 -8.38
N ILE A 75 -7.30 0.32 -7.43
CA ILE A 75 -8.69 0.78 -7.50
C ILE A 75 -8.87 1.73 -8.69
N ALA A 76 -7.96 2.70 -8.87
CA ALA A 76 -7.99 3.61 -10.01
C ALA A 76 -7.84 2.84 -11.34
N ALA A 77 -6.90 1.90 -11.42
CA ALA A 77 -6.70 1.07 -12.60
C ALA A 77 -7.92 0.19 -12.91
N ALA A 78 -8.57 -0.37 -11.89
CA ALA A 78 -9.80 -1.14 -12.04
C ALA A 78 -10.92 -0.27 -12.62
N HIS A 79 -11.18 0.93 -12.08
CA HIS A 79 -12.19 1.84 -12.66
C HIS A 79 -11.86 2.32 -14.09
N LYS A 80 -10.58 2.36 -14.47
CA LYS A 80 -10.18 2.66 -15.86
C LYS A 80 -10.49 1.50 -16.82
N CYS A 81 -10.31 0.27 -16.36
CA CYS A 81 -10.28 -0.93 -17.22
C CYS A 81 -11.51 -1.82 -17.12
N SER A 82 -12.29 -1.72 -16.05
CA SER A 82 -13.45 -2.57 -15.78
C SER A 82 -14.67 -1.75 -15.36
N THR A 83 -15.79 -2.44 -15.16
CA THR A 83 -17.05 -1.81 -14.72
C THR A 83 -17.16 -1.71 -13.20
N THR A 84 -16.54 -2.63 -12.46
CA THR A 84 -16.67 -2.75 -11.01
C THR A 84 -15.53 -3.62 -10.48
N PHE A 85 -15.16 -3.46 -9.21
CA PHE A 85 -14.26 -4.37 -8.50
C PHE A 85 -14.85 -4.86 -7.18
N MET A 86 -14.28 -5.94 -6.62
CA MET A 86 -14.64 -6.45 -5.30
C MET A 86 -13.37 -6.87 -4.54
N PHE A 87 -13.21 -6.39 -3.31
CA PHE A 87 -12.19 -6.95 -2.42
C PHE A 87 -12.67 -8.29 -1.84
N LEU A 88 -11.80 -9.29 -1.87
CA LEU A 88 -12.06 -10.66 -1.42
C LEU A 88 -11.15 -11.00 -0.25
N ASP A 89 -11.74 -11.46 0.85
CA ASP A 89 -11.01 -11.90 2.04
C ASP A 89 -10.32 -13.25 1.75
N PRO A 90 -8.98 -13.34 1.85
CA PRO A 90 -8.25 -14.58 1.60
C PRO A 90 -8.57 -15.70 2.62
N SER A 91 -9.17 -15.37 3.76
CA SER A 91 -9.63 -16.37 4.75
C SER A 91 -10.95 -17.05 4.38
N GLN A 92 -11.65 -16.54 3.37
CA GLN A 92 -12.92 -17.07 2.87
C GLN A 92 -12.71 -17.94 1.62
N ASP A 93 -13.78 -18.59 1.15
CA ASP A 93 -13.76 -19.31 -0.13
C ASP A 93 -13.80 -18.31 -1.30
N VAL A 94 -12.62 -17.75 -1.62
CA VAL A 94 -12.43 -16.77 -2.70
C VAL A 94 -12.95 -17.31 -4.04
N LYS A 95 -12.82 -18.62 -4.30
CA LYS A 95 -13.29 -19.22 -5.56
C LYS A 95 -14.81 -19.20 -5.64
N ALA A 96 -15.49 -19.62 -4.57
CA ALA A 96 -16.94 -19.62 -4.51
C ALA A 96 -17.51 -18.20 -4.65
N ILE A 97 -16.95 -17.23 -3.94
CA ILE A 97 -17.42 -15.83 -4.01
C ILE A 97 -17.17 -15.24 -5.40
N ALA A 98 -15.97 -15.42 -5.97
CA ALA A 98 -15.63 -14.93 -7.30
C ALA A 98 -16.56 -15.52 -8.39
N SER A 99 -16.96 -16.78 -8.24
CA SER A 99 -17.98 -17.40 -9.11
C SER A 99 -19.38 -16.81 -8.89
N GLN A 100 -19.80 -16.56 -7.65
CA GLN A 100 -21.12 -15.97 -7.36
C GLN A 100 -21.29 -14.59 -7.97
N VAL A 101 -20.25 -13.74 -7.94
CA VAL A 101 -20.29 -12.40 -8.54
C VAL A 101 -19.77 -12.37 -9.99
N SER A 102 -19.46 -13.51 -10.59
CA SER A 102 -18.97 -13.62 -11.97
C SER A 102 -17.72 -12.75 -12.25
N CYS A 103 -16.70 -12.83 -11.40
CA CYS A 103 -15.42 -12.17 -11.64
C CYS A 103 -14.77 -12.66 -12.95
N ASN A 104 -14.28 -11.72 -13.76
CA ASN A 104 -13.58 -12.01 -15.01
C ASN A 104 -12.07 -12.09 -14.83
N ILE A 105 -11.53 -11.26 -13.93
CA ILE A 105 -10.11 -11.26 -13.58
C ILE A 105 -10.00 -11.31 -12.06
N LEU A 106 -9.06 -12.12 -11.59
CA LEU A 106 -8.57 -12.02 -10.22
C LEU A 106 -7.19 -11.36 -10.22
N ILE A 107 -6.97 -10.46 -9.27
CA ILE A 107 -5.67 -9.88 -9.00
C ILE A 107 -5.27 -10.26 -7.59
N THR A 108 -4.12 -10.92 -7.43
CA THR A 108 -3.50 -11.09 -6.12
C THR A 108 -2.35 -10.11 -5.96
N ILE A 109 -2.26 -9.48 -4.80
CA ILE A 109 -1.21 -8.53 -4.49
C ILE A 109 -0.59 -8.92 -3.15
N LYS A 110 0.71 -9.25 -3.18
CA LYS A 110 1.47 -9.69 -2.01
C LYS A 110 2.84 -9.03 -2.01
N GLU A 111 3.46 -8.88 -0.84
CA GLU A 111 4.87 -8.49 -0.78
C GLU A 111 5.74 -9.55 -1.44
N PHE A 112 6.74 -9.12 -2.19
CA PHE A 112 7.68 -10.00 -2.87
C PHE A 112 8.51 -10.78 -1.84
N LYS A 113 8.44 -12.12 -1.89
CA LYS A 113 9.30 -13.04 -1.12
C LYS A 113 9.87 -14.09 -2.06
N LYS A 114 11.17 -14.39 -1.91
CA LYS A 114 11.96 -15.21 -2.85
C LYS A 114 11.40 -16.62 -3.08
N ASP A 115 10.68 -17.17 -2.09
CA ASP A 115 10.14 -18.55 -2.09
C ASP A 115 8.60 -18.62 -1.95
N ALA A 116 7.88 -17.51 -2.15
CA ALA A 116 6.42 -17.53 -2.04
C ALA A 116 5.78 -18.11 -3.32
N SER A 117 5.01 -19.19 -3.18
CA SER A 117 4.13 -19.65 -4.27
C SER A 117 3.16 -18.52 -4.66
N SER A 118 3.16 -18.19 -5.95
CA SER A 118 2.20 -17.29 -6.58
C SER A 118 0.96 -18.03 -7.08
N ASP A 119 0.76 -19.29 -6.69
CA ASP A 119 -0.37 -20.06 -7.18
C ASP A 119 -1.65 -19.64 -6.44
N LEU A 120 -2.72 -19.44 -7.21
CA LEU A 120 -4.07 -19.28 -6.70
C LEU A 120 -4.91 -20.43 -7.25
N PHE A 121 -5.55 -21.20 -6.37
CA PHE A 121 -6.32 -22.39 -6.75
C PHE A 121 -5.51 -23.46 -7.51
N GLY A 122 -4.20 -23.56 -7.27
CA GLY A 122 -3.31 -24.48 -7.99
C GLY A 122 -3.01 -24.07 -9.44
N ARG A 123 -3.38 -22.84 -9.83
CA ARG A 123 -3.10 -22.24 -11.14
C ARG A 123 -2.02 -21.17 -11.00
N LYS A 124 -1.06 -21.17 -11.93
CA LYS A 124 -0.06 -20.11 -12.09
C LYS A 124 -0.70 -18.85 -12.67
N PRO A 125 -0.23 -17.65 -12.32
CA PRO A 125 -0.75 -16.42 -12.91
C PRO A 125 -0.50 -16.36 -14.41
N ASP A 126 -1.48 -15.83 -15.16
CA ASP A 126 -1.33 -15.58 -16.60
C ASP A 126 -0.35 -14.43 -16.86
N LYS A 127 -0.25 -13.51 -15.89
CA LYS A 127 0.73 -12.44 -15.90
C LYS A 127 1.17 -12.05 -14.49
N SER A 128 2.45 -11.78 -14.33
CA SER A 128 3.02 -11.26 -13.08
C SER A 128 3.85 -10.03 -13.36
N ILE A 129 3.64 -8.97 -12.58
CA ILE A 129 4.47 -7.77 -12.59
C ILE A 129 4.93 -7.46 -11.16
N ASN A 130 6.09 -6.81 -11.06
CA ASN A 130 6.57 -6.27 -9.81
C ASN A 130 6.44 -4.75 -9.82
N VAL A 131 5.96 -4.20 -8.71
CA VAL A 131 5.83 -2.76 -8.49
C VAL A 131 6.28 -2.46 -7.08
N PHE A 132 7.31 -1.61 -6.92
CA PHE A 132 7.98 -1.41 -5.64
C PHE A 132 8.40 -2.77 -5.03
N ASN A 133 7.98 -3.06 -3.79
CA ASN A 133 8.18 -4.35 -3.13
C ASN A 133 6.98 -5.30 -3.26
N MET A 134 6.02 -5.02 -4.15
CA MET A 134 4.79 -5.79 -4.34
C MET A 134 4.83 -6.60 -5.62
N MET A 135 4.42 -7.86 -5.53
CA MET A 135 4.13 -8.73 -6.67
C MET A 135 2.63 -8.66 -6.97
N VAL A 136 2.30 -8.30 -8.21
CA VAL A 136 0.92 -8.22 -8.71
C VAL A 136 0.73 -9.32 -9.75
N ASN A 137 -0.14 -10.26 -9.41
CA ASN A 137 -0.43 -11.43 -10.23
C ASN A 137 -1.85 -11.33 -10.78
N PHE A 138 -1.98 -11.48 -12.08
CA PHE A 138 -3.25 -11.44 -12.80
C PHE A 138 -3.64 -12.86 -13.23
N TYR A 139 -4.89 -13.22 -13.00
CA TYR A 139 -5.50 -14.48 -13.41
C TYR A 139 -6.72 -14.16 -14.25
N ASP A 140 -6.68 -14.56 -15.52
CA ASP A 140 -7.80 -14.44 -16.45
C ASP A 140 -8.75 -15.63 -16.28
N LEU A 141 -9.98 -15.33 -15.86
CA LEU A 141 -11.04 -16.32 -15.67
C LEU A 141 -11.93 -16.48 -16.91
N GLN A 142 -11.76 -15.66 -17.97
CA GLN A 142 -12.57 -15.69 -19.18
C GLN A 142 -12.28 -16.85 -20.14
N GLN A 143 -11.22 -17.65 -19.91
CA GLN A 143 -11.00 -18.89 -20.68
C GLN A 143 -12.13 -19.95 -20.49
N CYS A 144 -13.09 -19.72 -19.58
CA CYS A 144 -14.38 -20.41 -19.56
C CYS A 144 -15.40 -19.64 -20.44
N GLY A 145 -15.45 -20.00 -21.72
CA GLY A 145 -16.18 -19.28 -22.77
C GLY A 145 -17.57 -18.74 -22.40
N SER A 146 -17.73 -17.43 -22.46
CA SER A 146 -19.00 -16.77 -22.80
C SER A 146 -18.72 -15.40 -23.41
N GLN A 147 -18.94 -15.29 -24.72
CA GLN A 147 -19.00 -13.99 -25.41
C GLN A 147 -20.36 -13.36 -25.09
N HIS A 148 -20.45 -12.58 -24.01
CA HIS A 148 -21.58 -11.66 -23.82
C HIS A 148 -21.07 -10.23 -23.88
N SER A 149 -21.35 -9.59 -25.03
CA SER A 149 -21.10 -8.19 -25.30
C SER A 149 -22.11 -7.32 -24.54
N TYR A 150 -21.93 -7.20 -23.22
CA TYR A 150 -22.68 -6.22 -22.44
C TYR A 150 -22.32 -4.80 -22.88
N ARG A 151 -23.33 -4.03 -23.31
CA ARG A 151 -23.21 -2.58 -23.52
C ARG A 151 -22.86 -1.92 -22.18
N HIS A 152 -21.94 -0.96 -22.27
CA HIS A 152 -21.38 -0.22 -21.15
C HIS A 152 -22.45 0.61 -20.44
N VAL A 153 -22.58 0.45 -19.12
CA VAL A 153 -23.19 1.45 -18.23
C VAL A 153 -22.15 1.75 -17.13
N PRO A 154 -21.48 2.92 -17.14
CA PRO A 154 -20.31 3.27 -16.32
C PRO A 154 -20.68 3.65 -14.87
N GLU A 155 -21.75 3.09 -14.32
CA GLU A 155 -22.40 3.69 -13.15
C GLU A 155 -22.01 3.08 -11.82
N HIS A 156 -21.21 2.01 -11.79
CA HIS A 156 -20.88 1.27 -10.56
C HIS A 156 -19.39 1.33 -10.22
N SER A 157 -19.09 1.29 -8.92
CA SER A 157 -17.72 1.41 -8.40
C SER A 157 -17.22 0.07 -7.85
N TYR A 158 -17.85 -0.43 -6.78
CA TYR A 158 -17.42 -1.65 -6.11
C TYR A 158 -18.57 -2.50 -5.62
N ILE A 159 -18.29 -3.77 -5.34
CA ILE A 159 -19.17 -4.67 -4.60
C ILE A 159 -18.57 -4.92 -3.23
N VAL A 160 -19.41 -4.91 -2.20
CA VAL A 160 -19.04 -5.30 -0.84
C VAL A 160 -20.03 -6.31 -0.29
N MET A 161 -19.53 -7.22 0.52
CA MET A 161 -20.33 -8.27 1.15
C MET A 161 -20.73 -7.86 2.57
N THR A 162 -22.02 -7.96 2.91
CA THR A 162 -22.54 -7.70 4.26
C THR A 162 -23.28 -8.91 4.82
N SER A 163 -23.30 -9.07 6.15
CA SER A 163 -24.07 -10.12 6.82
C SER A 163 -25.56 -9.80 6.73
N GLY A 164 -26.35 -10.61 6.01
CA GLY A 164 -27.79 -10.45 5.94
C GLY A 164 -28.49 -10.81 7.26
N SER A 165 -29.65 -10.20 7.51
CA SER A 165 -30.51 -10.53 8.67
C SER A 165 -31.06 -11.96 8.62
N THR A 166 -31.06 -12.60 7.44
CA THR A 166 -31.47 -13.99 7.21
C THR A 166 -30.33 -15.00 7.39
N GLY A 167 -29.10 -14.56 7.65
CA GLY A 167 -27.91 -15.40 7.79
C GLY A 167 -27.09 -15.59 6.50
N GLU A 168 -27.71 -15.40 5.32
CA GLU A 168 -27.01 -15.41 4.03
C GLU A 168 -26.34 -14.04 3.75
N PRO A 169 -25.11 -14.02 3.20
CA PRO A 169 -24.43 -12.77 2.87
C PRO A 169 -25.11 -12.06 1.69
N LYS A 170 -25.24 -10.73 1.81
CA LYS A 170 -25.70 -9.86 0.72
C LYS A 170 -24.51 -9.31 -0.04
N HIS A 171 -24.59 -9.29 -1.37
CA HIS A 171 -23.65 -8.57 -2.23
C HIS A 171 -24.27 -7.24 -2.62
N ILE A 172 -23.67 -6.15 -2.14
CA ILE A 172 -24.14 -4.78 -2.37
C ILE A 172 -23.20 -4.14 -3.40
N GLN A 173 -23.74 -3.84 -4.57
CA GLN A 173 -23.06 -3.09 -5.61
C GLN A 173 -23.34 -1.60 -5.43
N VAL A 174 -22.27 -0.81 -5.35
CA VAL A 174 -22.34 0.62 -5.03
C VAL A 174 -22.14 1.44 -6.30
N PRO A 175 -23.15 2.25 -6.70
CA PRO A 175 -22.98 3.18 -7.80
C PRO A 175 -21.91 4.24 -7.51
N LEU A 176 -21.17 4.61 -8.55
CA LEU A 176 -20.08 5.59 -8.47
C LEU A 176 -20.57 6.95 -7.99
N HIS A 177 -21.75 7.40 -8.43
CA HIS A 177 -22.33 8.68 -8.02
C HIS A 177 -22.70 8.71 -6.53
N CYS A 178 -23.04 7.56 -5.92
CA CYS A 178 -23.35 7.46 -4.49
C CYS A 178 -22.16 7.82 -3.58
N LEU A 179 -20.93 7.74 -4.10
CA LEU A 179 -19.71 8.07 -3.36
C LEU A 179 -19.52 9.57 -3.20
N GLN A 180 -20.03 10.38 -4.12
CA GLN A 180 -19.73 11.79 -4.17
C GLN A 180 -20.14 12.55 -2.90
N PRO A 181 -21.35 12.36 -2.33
CA PRO A 181 -21.74 13.04 -1.10
C PRO A 181 -20.85 12.69 0.10
N ASN A 182 -20.38 11.44 0.21
CA ASN A 182 -19.41 11.09 1.25
C ASN A 182 -18.12 11.91 1.07
N ILE A 183 -17.61 12.09 -0.15
CA ILE A 183 -16.34 12.78 -0.31
C ILE A 183 -16.49 14.28 -0.18
N ASP A 184 -17.45 14.88 -0.87
CA ASP A 184 -17.61 16.34 -0.93
C ASP A 184 -17.98 16.90 0.45
N ASP A 185 -18.89 16.25 1.18
CA ASP A 185 -19.37 16.77 2.46
C ASP A 185 -18.42 16.43 3.61
N LEU A 186 -17.89 15.21 3.67
CA LEU A 186 -16.93 14.86 4.72
C LEU A 186 -15.61 15.63 4.55
N THR A 187 -15.19 15.93 3.31
CA THR A 187 -14.05 16.84 3.07
C THR A 187 -14.29 18.20 3.72
N LYS A 188 -15.49 18.78 3.54
CA LYS A 188 -15.85 20.08 4.13
C LYS A 188 -15.97 20.00 5.65
N MET A 189 -16.74 19.03 6.17
CA MET A 189 -17.00 18.86 7.60
C MET A 189 -15.72 18.61 8.39
N PHE A 190 -14.84 17.75 7.89
CA PHE A 190 -13.58 17.40 8.56
C PHE A 190 -12.42 18.34 8.23
N HIS A 191 -12.61 19.28 7.30
CA HIS A 191 -11.59 20.19 6.79
C HIS A 191 -10.35 19.47 6.23
N ILE A 192 -10.57 18.42 5.43
CA ILE A 192 -9.49 17.65 4.81
C ILE A 192 -8.75 18.54 3.80
N SER A 193 -7.43 18.51 3.87
CA SER A 193 -6.52 19.26 3.01
C SER A 193 -5.32 18.41 2.62
N HIS A 194 -4.52 18.90 1.67
CA HIS A 194 -3.25 18.26 1.28
C HIS A 194 -2.20 18.14 2.40
N LYS A 195 -2.42 18.77 3.56
CA LYS A 195 -1.53 18.67 4.72
C LYS A 195 -1.90 17.51 5.65
N ASP A 196 -3.01 16.84 5.39
CA ASP A 196 -3.53 15.81 6.27
C ASP A 196 -2.93 14.43 6.01
N ILE A 197 -2.74 13.70 7.11
CA ILE A 197 -2.29 12.31 7.13
C ILE A 197 -3.45 11.48 7.68
N ILE A 198 -4.11 10.76 6.79
CA ILE A 198 -5.25 9.89 7.07
C ILE A 198 -4.71 8.51 7.42
N TYR A 199 -5.02 8.01 8.62
CA TYR A 199 -4.64 6.66 8.98
C TYR A 199 -5.52 5.63 8.25
N PHE A 200 -4.89 4.82 7.39
CA PHE A 200 -5.58 3.78 6.62
C PHE A 200 -5.72 2.50 7.44
N SER A 201 -6.75 2.47 8.28
CA SER A 201 -6.94 1.45 9.32
C SER A 201 -7.99 0.41 8.93
N THR A 202 -8.97 0.81 8.11
CA THR A 202 -10.15 -0.01 7.83
C THR A 202 -9.82 -1.18 6.90
N PRO A 203 -10.33 -2.41 7.14
CA PRO A 203 -10.18 -3.53 6.21
C PRO A 203 -10.74 -3.23 4.82
N LEU A 204 -10.09 -3.74 3.77
CA LEU A 204 -10.48 -3.53 2.37
C LEU A 204 -11.87 -4.09 2.03
N THR A 205 -12.34 -5.09 2.78
CA THR A 205 -13.67 -5.70 2.62
C THR A 205 -14.78 -4.89 3.29
N PHE A 206 -14.48 -3.72 3.85
CA PHE A 206 -15.45 -2.84 4.50
C PHE A 206 -15.47 -1.48 3.81
N ASP A 207 -16.66 -0.95 3.54
CA ASP A 207 -16.90 0.25 2.74
C ASP A 207 -16.23 1.54 3.27
N PRO A 208 -16.04 1.80 4.58
CA PRO A 208 -15.33 2.99 5.04
C PRO A 208 -13.85 3.02 4.64
N SER A 209 -13.24 1.89 4.26
CA SER A 209 -11.87 1.86 3.73
C SER A 209 -11.76 2.65 2.42
N LEU A 210 -12.80 2.62 1.59
CA LEU A 210 -12.82 3.40 0.36
C LEU A 210 -12.96 4.88 0.67
N ILE A 211 -13.72 5.26 1.71
CA ILE A 211 -13.84 6.66 2.14
C ILE A 211 -12.48 7.20 2.60
N GLU A 212 -11.69 6.42 3.36
CA GLU A 212 -10.33 6.79 3.76
C GLU A 212 -9.44 7.06 2.53
N ILE A 213 -9.45 6.15 1.55
CA ILE A 213 -8.67 6.29 0.31
C ILE A 213 -9.10 7.52 -0.49
N LEU A 214 -10.41 7.69 -0.71
CA LEU A 214 -10.94 8.77 -1.51
C LEU A 214 -10.73 10.13 -0.85
N LEU A 215 -10.93 10.25 0.47
CA LEU A 215 -10.64 11.50 1.20
C LEU A 215 -9.18 11.90 1.07
N ALA A 216 -8.23 10.95 1.14
CA ALA A 216 -6.83 11.25 0.94
C ALA A 216 -6.52 11.64 -0.51
N CYS A 217 -6.82 10.74 -1.44
CA CYS A 217 -6.40 10.83 -2.82
C CYS A 217 -7.16 11.86 -3.67
N MET A 218 -8.31 12.35 -3.21
CA MET A 218 -9.02 13.44 -3.88
C MET A 218 -8.61 14.82 -3.36
N ASN A 219 -8.06 14.90 -2.14
CA ASN A 219 -7.66 16.17 -1.52
C ASN A 219 -6.15 16.44 -1.54
N GLY A 220 -5.36 15.53 -2.13
CA GLY A 220 -3.90 15.63 -2.14
C GLY A 220 -3.25 15.32 -0.79
N ALA A 221 -3.99 14.71 0.13
CA ALA A 221 -3.53 14.27 1.45
C ALA A 221 -2.70 12.98 1.35
N SER A 222 -2.11 12.53 2.46
CA SER A 222 -1.38 11.26 2.52
C SER A 222 -2.18 10.18 3.25
N LEU A 223 -2.11 8.93 2.77
CA LEU A 223 -2.52 7.74 3.53
C LEU A 223 -1.34 7.21 4.34
N LEU A 224 -1.54 6.95 5.64
CA LEU A 224 -0.57 6.23 6.47
C LEU A 224 -0.98 4.76 6.58
N ILE A 225 -0.09 3.87 6.15
CA ILE A 225 -0.18 2.42 6.33
C ILE A 225 0.82 2.04 7.42
N ALA A 226 0.31 1.66 8.59
CA ALA A 226 1.13 1.35 9.75
C ALA A 226 0.41 0.37 10.69
N PRO A 227 1.17 -0.39 11.50
CA PRO A 227 0.61 -1.12 12.63
C PRO A 227 -0.13 -0.18 13.57
N GLU A 228 -1.21 -0.68 14.14
CA GLU A 228 -2.09 0.08 15.04
C GLU A 228 -1.47 0.18 16.45
N LYS A 229 -0.43 1.01 16.57
CA LYS A 229 0.25 1.31 17.84
C LYS A 229 0.34 2.81 18.03
N ALA A 230 -0.01 3.30 19.22
CA ALA A 230 -0.05 4.75 19.49
C ALA A 230 1.28 5.45 19.20
N ASP A 231 2.42 4.82 19.55
CA ASP A 231 3.76 5.37 19.29
C ASP A 231 4.11 5.48 17.81
N ILE A 232 3.49 4.65 16.96
CA ILE A 232 3.69 4.70 15.51
C ILE A 232 2.73 5.72 14.91
N LEU A 233 1.48 5.81 15.37
CA LEU A 233 0.52 6.76 14.82
C LEU A 233 0.79 8.21 15.27
N PHE A 234 1.35 8.37 16.47
CA PHE A 234 1.67 9.64 17.10
C PHE A 234 3.13 9.66 17.59
N PRO A 235 4.11 9.57 16.67
CA PRO A 235 5.52 9.59 17.02
C PRO A 235 5.95 10.96 17.55
N GLU A 236 7.06 11.02 18.28
CA GLU A 236 7.62 12.27 18.80
C GLU A 236 7.93 13.27 17.67
N GLN A 237 8.49 12.78 16.55
CA GLN A 237 8.70 13.57 15.34
C GLN A 237 7.39 13.68 14.56
N LYS A 238 6.81 14.89 14.56
CA LYS A 238 5.45 15.12 14.07
C LYS A 238 5.23 14.96 12.57
N GLU A 239 6.27 14.78 11.76
CA GLU A 239 6.18 14.70 10.29
C GLU A 239 5.28 13.57 9.79
N ASN A 240 5.30 12.41 10.47
CA ASN A 240 4.50 11.23 10.10
C ASN A 240 3.25 11.04 10.97
N SER A 241 2.93 12.03 11.80
CA SER A 241 1.90 11.94 12.81
C SER A 241 0.49 12.10 12.22
N VAL A 242 -0.44 11.22 12.61
CA VAL A 242 -1.79 11.16 12.05
C VAL A 242 -2.60 12.42 12.38
N THR A 243 -3.26 13.00 11.38
CA THR A 243 -4.14 14.16 11.58
C THR A 243 -5.63 13.81 11.45
N PHE A 244 -5.95 12.71 10.78
CA PHE A 244 -7.32 12.22 10.65
C PHE A 244 -7.37 10.71 10.90
N TRP A 245 -8.28 10.29 11.76
CA TRP A 245 -8.50 8.88 12.05
C TRP A 245 -9.99 8.55 12.08
N GLN A 246 -10.39 7.65 11.19
CA GLN A 246 -11.69 6.99 11.21
C GLN A 246 -11.54 5.58 11.78
N THR A 247 -12.39 5.20 12.72
CA THR A 247 -12.42 3.83 13.29
C THR A 247 -13.77 3.53 13.95
N THR A 248 -13.97 2.29 14.40
CA THR A 248 -15.15 1.95 15.20
C THR A 248 -14.90 2.28 16.68
N PRO A 249 -15.92 2.71 17.44
CA PRO A 249 -15.82 2.93 18.88
C PRO A 249 -15.13 1.80 19.66
N SER A 250 -15.53 0.54 19.44
CA SER A 250 -14.98 -0.62 20.14
C SER A 250 -13.49 -0.77 19.86
N LYS A 251 -13.07 -0.53 18.62
CA LYS A 251 -11.68 -0.62 18.20
C LYS A 251 -10.84 0.50 18.83
N PHE A 252 -11.33 1.73 18.82
CA PHE A 252 -10.68 2.86 19.50
C PHE A 252 -10.51 2.60 21.01
N PHE A 253 -11.53 2.05 21.68
CA PHE A 253 -11.49 1.82 23.11
C PHE A 253 -10.65 0.61 23.56
N GLN A 254 -10.08 -0.16 22.64
CA GLN A 254 -9.05 -1.17 22.96
C GLN A 254 -7.73 -0.54 23.42
N TYR A 255 -7.48 0.73 23.08
CA TYR A 255 -6.31 1.45 23.57
C TYR A 255 -6.36 1.64 25.09
N SER A 256 -5.17 1.63 25.69
CA SER A 256 -5.03 1.90 27.13
C SER A 256 -5.46 3.33 27.45
N ASN A 257 -5.93 3.57 28.68
CA ASN A 257 -6.25 4.92 29.13
C ASN A 257 -5.02 5.85 29.03
N SER A 258 -3.82 5.32 29.29
CA SER A 258 -2.55 6.04 29.16
C SER A 258 -2.30 6.48 27.72
N ASP A 259 -2.45 5.58 26.73
CA ASP A 259 -2.22 5.95 25.32
C ASP A 259 -3.26 6.96 24.82
N ILE A 260 -4.53 6.79 25.19
CA ILE A 260 -5.58 7.76 24.82
C ILE A 260 -5.25 9.13 25.40
N LYS A 261 -4.93 9.21 26.70
CA LYS A 261 -4.68 10.49 27.39
C LYS A 261 -3.37 11.14 27.00
N ASN A 262 -2.28 10.37 26.95
CA ASN A 262 -0.93 10.91 26.85
C ASN A 262 -0.44 11.05 25.40
N LYS A 263 -1.06 10.36 24.44
CA LYS A 263 -0.65 10.40 23.02
C LYS A 263 -1.76 10.85 22.08
N ILE A 264 -2.88 10.12 22.08
CA ILE A 264 -3.93 10.31 21.05
C ILE A 264 -4.72 11.61 21.27
N LEU A 265 -5.16 11.86 22.51
CA LEU A 265 -5.97 13.01 22.92
C LEU A 265 -5.22 13.92 23.92
N SER A 266 -3.88 13.94 23.84
CA SER A 266 -3.04 14.82 24.64
C SER A 266 -3.06 16.26 24.12
N ALA A 267 -2.56 17.20 24.93
CA ALA A 267 -2.39 18.61 24.54
C ALA A 267 -1.50 18.79 23.29
N SER A 268 -0.53 17.89 23.08
CA SER A 268 0.46 17.97 22.00
C SER A 268 0.09 17.16 20.76
N SER A 269 -1.03 16.42 20.79
CA SER A 269 -1.52 15.59 19.68
C SER A 269 -1.70 16.39 18.40
N THR A 270 -1.37 15.76 17.27
CA THR A 270 -1.55 16.27 15.90
C THR A 270 -2.92 15.92 15.34
N LEU A 271 -3.67 15.04 16.02
CA LEU A 271 -4.98 14.58 15.58
C LEU A 271 -5.95 15.76 15.52
N LYS A 272 -6.42 16.08 14.31
CA LYS A 272 -7.43 17.13 14.10
C LYS A 272 -8.83 16.56 14.23
N THR A 273 -9.05 15.38 13.67
CA THR A 273 -10.38 14.77 13.59
C THR A 273 -10.32 13.29 13.95
N LEU A 274 -11.16 12.89 14.91
CA LEU A 274 -11.45 11.50 15.24
C LEU A 274 -12.90 11.21 14.85
N ALA A 275 -13.11 10.35 13.85
CA ALA A 275 -14.44 9.97 13.38
C ALA A 275 -14.77 8.53 13.79
N LEU A 276 -15.81 8.37 14.60
CA LEU A 276 -16.22 7.10 15.19
C LEU A 276 -17.53 6.64 14.56
N GLY A 277 -17.55 5.46 13.92
CA GLY A 277 -18.75 5.01 13.22
C GLY A 277 -18.90 3.51 13.05
N GLY A 278 -20.06 3.09 12.55
CA GLY A 278 -20.38 1.71 12.22
C GLY A 278 -20.94 0.89 13.40
N GLU A 279 -20.93 1.45 14.61
CA GLU A 279 -21.60 0.96 15.80
C GLU A 279 -21.88 2.14 16.76
N PRO A 280 -22.80 2.00 17.73
CA PRO A 280 -23.07 3.04 18.71
C PRO A 280 -21.83 3.39 19.55
N LEU A 281 -21.63 4.69 19.79
CA LEU A 281 -20.55 5.17 20.65
C LEU A 281 -20.94 4.99 22.12
N ASN A 282 -20.40 3.94 22.74
CA ASN A 282 -20.58 3.69 24.18
C ASN A 282 -19.26 3.99 24.91
N GLY A 283 -19.14 5.17 25.51
CA GLY A 283 -17.88 5.60 26.15
C GLY A 283 -17.63 7.10 26.16
N VAL A 284 -18.67 7.94 26.03
CA VAL A 284 -18.53 9.41 26.02
C VAL A 284 -17.88 9.91 27.31
N LYS A 285 -18.26 9.34 28.46
CA LYS A 285 -17.65 9.69 29.76
C LYS A 285 -16.13 9.45 29.75
N ARG A 286 -15.70 8.30 29.23
CA ARG A 286 -14.27 7.95 29.11
C ARG A 286 -13.53 8.91 28.17
N LEU A 287 -14.15 9.31 27.06
CA LEU A 287 -13.59 10.34 26.18
C LEU A 287 -13.42 11.68 26.91
N LYS A 288 -14.43 12.13 27.67
CA LYS A 288 -14.35 13.37 28.46
C LYS A 288 -13.22 13.34 29.48
N GLU A 289 -13.05 12.23 30.19
CA GLU A 289 -12.05 12.08 31.25
C GLU A 289 -10.61 11.98 30.70
N LEU A 290 -10.44 11.40 29.52
CA LEU A 290 -9.12 11.15 28.94
C LEU A 290 -8.68 12.24 27.95
N LYS A 291 -9.60 13.04 27.40
CA LYS A 291 -9.25 14.16 26.52
C LYS A 291 -8.66 15.30 27.35
N ASP A 292 -7.45 15.72 27.01
CA ASP A 292 -6.82 16.88 27.64
C ASP A 292 -7.59 18.17 27.32
N VAL A 293 -7.64 19.11 28.28
CA VAL A 293 -8.37 20.39 28.13
C VAL A 293 -7.82 21.23 26.98
N MET A 294 -6.52 21.15 26.71
CA MET A 294 -5.85 21.87 25.62
C MET A 294 -5.91 21.12 24.28
N ASN A 295 -6.42 19.89 24.25
CA ASN A 295 -6.52 19.10 23.03
C ASN A 295 -7.61 19.65 22.09
N LYS A 296 -7.22 19.88 20.83
CA LYS A 296 -8.07 20.48 19.78
C LYS A 296 -8.74 19.45 18.86
N THR A 297 -8.65 18.15 19.17
CA THR A 297 -9.27 17.11 18.36
C THR A 297 -10.79 17.29 18.33
N ARG A 298 -11.34 17.40 17.13
CA ARG A 298 -12.78 17.38 16.86
C ARG A 298 -13.22 15.92 16.79
N ILE A 299 -14.24 15.55 17.54
CA ILE A 299 -14.72 14.18 17.63
C ILE A 299 -16.06 14.11 16.93
N PHE A 300 -16.18 13.18 15.98
CA PHE A 300 -17.38 12.98 15.20
C PHE A 300 -17.96 11.58 15.42
N THR A 301 -19.28 11.46 15.34
CA THR A 301 -19.97 10.18 15.15
C THR A 301 -20.54 10.08 13.76
N LEU A 302 -20.36 8.92 13.12
CA LEU A 302 -20.84 8.64 11.78
C LEU A 302 -21.88 7.52 11.80
N TYR A 303 -23.01 7.77 11.15
CA TYR A 303 -24.10 6.83 11.00
C TYR A 303 -24.36 6.53 9.52
N GLY A 304 -24.63 5.28 9.19
CA GLY A 304 -25.00 4.89 7.84
C GLY A 304 -25.01 3.38 7.65
N VAL A 305 -25.55 2.97 6.50
CA VAL A 305 -25.65 1.58 6.06
C VAL A 305 -25.07 1.48 4.66
N THR A 306 -24.47 0.33 4.35
CA THR A 306 -23.87 0.06 3.04
C THR A 306 -24.87 0.18 1.90
N GLU A 307 -26.14 -0.16 2.14
CA GLU A 307 -27.25 0.03 1.20
C GLU A 307 -27.48 1.51 0.79
N MET A 308 -26.95 2.49 1.54
CA MET A 308 -26.96 3.94 1.24
C MET A 308 -25.54 4.50 1.03
N SER A 309 -24.61 3.66 0.59
CA SER A 309 -23.21 4.01 0.31
C SER A 309 -22.47 4.57 1.54
N CYS A 310 -22.11 3.69 2.46
CA CYS A 310 -21.32 3.98 3.66
C CYS A 310 -22.03 4.95 4.64
N TRP A 311 -21.64 6.23 4.70
CA TRP A 311 -22.14 7.16 5.70
C TRP A 311 -23.35 7.96 5.19
N ALA A 312 -24.38 8.07 6.02
CA ALA A 312 -25.61 8.82 5.77
C ALA A 312 -25.68 10.12 6.57
N CYS A 313 -25.21 10.09 7.82
CA CYS A 313 -25.19 11.25 8.73
C CYS A 313 -23.86 11.37 9.48
N ALA A 314 -23.53 12.59 9.88
CA ALA A 314 -22.39 12.89 10.71
C ALA A 314 -22.74 13.94 11.78
N ALA A 315 -22.27 13.74 13.01
CA ALA A 315 -22.40 14.70 14.10
C ALA A 315 -21.04 15.06 14.68
N GLU A 316 -20.74 16.36 14.79
CA GLU A 316 -19.64 16.81 15.66
C GLU A 316 -20.11 16.82 17.11
N LEU A 317 -19.32 16.20 18.00
CA LEU A 317 -19.67 16.08 19.40
C LEU A 317 -19.11 17.23 20.22
N ASP A 318 -19.99 18.04 20.79
CA ASP A 318 -19.65 18.86 21.95
C ASP A 318 -19.70 17.99 23.21
N LEU A 319 -18.55 17.44 23.58
CA LEU A 319 -18.42 16.61 24.78
C LEU A 319 -18.85 17.33 26.06
N SER A 320 -18.90 18.66 26.12
CA SER A 320 -19.39 19.36 27.31
C SER A 320 -20.92 19.24 27.47
N ARG A 321 -21.65 19.13 26.36
CA ARG A 321 -23.13 19.12 26.33
C ARG A 321 -23.76 17.73 26.38
N ILE A 322 -23.04 16.69 25.97
CA ILE A 322 -23.58 15.32 25.93
C ILE A 322 -23.53 14.69 27.32
N LEU A 323 -24.65 14.45 27.99
CA LEU A 323 -24.61 13.97 29.38
C LEU A 323 -24.23 12.49 29.48
N ASN A 324 -24.69 11.67 28.53
CA ASN A 324 -24.47 10.21 28.52
C ASN A 324 -24.58 9.63 27.10
N ASP A 325 -24.25 8.34 26.97
CA ASP A 325 -24.19 7.65 25.66
C ASP A 325 -25.54 7.60 24.91
N ARG A 326 -26.69 7.84 25.58
CA ARG A 326 -28.01 7.91 24.91
C ARG A 326 -28.30 9.25 24.24
N GLU A 327 -27.52 10.27 24.56
CA GLU A 327 -27.69 11.64 24.05
C GLU A 327 -26.72 11.96 22.91
N ILE A 328 -26.19 10.92 22.26
CA ILE A 328 -25.35 11.06 21.08
C ILE A 328 -26.26 11.23 19.85
N PRO A 329 -26.23 12.39 19.19
CA PRO A 329 -27.08 12.63 18.02
C PRO A 329 -26.55 11.85 16.80
N LEU A 330 -27.47 11.46 15.90
CA LEU A 330 -27.08 10.94 14.58
C LEU A 330 -26.44 12.01 13.70
N GLY A 331 -26.74 13.29 13.98
CA GLY A 331 -26.20 14.44 13.29
C GLY A 331 -26.93 14.80 12.01
N GLU A 332 -26.28 15.63 11.20
CA GLU A 332 -26.83 16.12 9.95
C GLU A 332 -26.66 15.07 8.85
N CYS A 333 -27.65 14.97 7.97
CA CYS A 333 -27.55 14.12 6.79
C CYS A 333 -26.51 14.69 5.83
N LEU A 334 -25.73 13.81 5.22
CA LEU A 334 -24.94 14.17 4.04
C LEU A 334 -25.88 14.50 2.88
N SER A 335 -25.37 15.24 1.91
CA SER A 335 -26.11 15.66 0.72
C SER A 335 -26.80 14.47 0.05
N GLU A 336 -27.97 14.75 -0.52
CA GLU A 336 -28.80 13.77 -1.21
C GLU A 336 -29.33 12.63 -0.29
N THR A 337 -29.22 12.76 1.03
CA THR A 337 -29.84 11.86 2.00
C THR A 337 -30.78 12.63 2.92
N GLN A 338 -31.90 12.01 3.25
CA GLN A 338 -32.82 12.42 4.30
C GLN A 338 -33.04 11.26 5.25
N ILE A 339 -33.42 11.57 6.48
CA ILE A 339 -33.76 10.60 7.52
C ILE A 339 -35.18 10.84 7.97
N VAL A 340 -35.97 9.76 8.05
CA VAL A 340 -37.34 9.75 8.54
C VAL A 340 -37.42 8.76 9.70
N VAL A 341 -38.10 9.15 10.78
CA VAL A 341 -38.41 8.25 11.89
C VAL A 341 -39.89 7.89 11.79
N GLU A 342 -40.18 6.67 11.34
CA GLU A 342 -41.55 6.17 11.16
C GLU A 342 -42.07 5.52 12.45
N PRO A 343 -43.10 6.08 13.11
CA PRO A 343 -43.63 5.54 14.36
C PRO A 343 -44.09 4.09 14.20
N THR A 344 -43.74 3.23 15.15
CA THR A 344 -44.11 1.80 15.08
C THR A 344 -45.51 1.52 15.63
N ASN A 345 -46.04 2.38 16.50
CA ASN A 345 -47.38 2.32 17.09
C ASN A 345 -47.93 3.76 17.25
N HIS A 346 -49.26 3.94 17.22
CA HIS A 346 -49.90 5.26 17.35
C HIS A 346 -49.65 5.98 18.69
N SER A 347 -49.22 5.26 19.73
CA SER A 347 -48.96 5.78 21.08
C SER A 347 -47.56 6.38 21.29
N GLU A 348 -46.59 6.06 20.44
CA GLU A 348 -45.19 6.51 20.56
C GLU A 348 -44.80 7.36 19.34
N LYS A 349 -45.34 8.59 19.26
CA LYS A 349 -45.17 9.45 18.07
C LYS A 349 -43.72 9.82 17.76
N ASP A 350 -42.88 9.88 18.79
CA ASP A 350 -41.49 10.36 18.67
C ASP A 350 -40.45 9.23 18.61
N THR A 351 -40.87 7.96 18.70
CA THR A 351 -39.98 6.80 18.60
C THR A 351 -40.44 5.86 17.49
N GLY A 352 -39.52 5.47 16.61
CA GLY A 352 -39.88 4.76 15.40
C GLY A 352 -38.71 4.12 14.67
N LYS A 353 -38.99 3.50 13.53
CA LYS A 353 -37.96 2.96 12.65
C LYS A 353 -37.24 4.09 11.92
N ILE A 354 -35.93 3.97 11.80
CA ILE A 354 -35.14 4.87 10.96
C ILE A 354 -35.24 4.39 9.50
N VAL A 355 -35.73 5.27 8.64
CA VAL A 355 -35.78 5.08 7.20
C VAL A 355 -34.89 6.13 6.55
N LEU A 356 -33.92 5.68 5.77
CA LEU A 356 -33.10 6.58 4.96
C LEU A 356 -33.76 6.78 3.60
N VAL A 357 -33.84 8.03 3.17
CA VAL A 357 -34.51 8.42 1.93
C VAL A 357 -33.51 9.11 1.01
N SER A 358 -33.45 8.70 -0.25
CA SER A 358 -32.60 9.33 -1.26
C SER A 358 -33.16 9.13 -2.66
N LYS A 359 -32.92 10.08 -3.56
CA LYS A 359 -33.19 9.89 -5.00
C LYS A 359 -32.04 9.20 -5.74
N THR A 360 -30.82 9.31 -5.22
CA THR A 360 -29.58 9.02 -5.95
C THR A 360 -28.65 8.07 -5.21
N ARG A 361 -28.75 7.92 -3.88
CA ARG A 361 -27.73 7.20 -3.10
C ARG A 361 -28.02 5.74 -2.79
N LYS A 362 -29.10 5.16 -3.35
CA LYS A 362 -29.48 3.75 -3.11
C LYS A 362 -28.53 2.79 -3.85
N CYS A 363 -27.94 1.85 -3.12
CA CYS A 363 -27.12 0.78 -3.69
C CYS A 363 -27.97 -0.41 -4.15
N ILE A 364 -27.40 -1.26 -5.01
CA ILE A 364 -28.07 -2.42 -5.62
C ILE A 364 -27.69 -3.69 -4.86
N ILE A 365 -28.67 -4.53 -4.53
CA ILE A 365 -28.44 -5.86 -3.92
C ILE A 365 -28.57 -6.91 -5.02
N LEU A 366 -27.46 -7.54 -5.43
CA LEU A 366 -27.38 -8.38 -6.63
C LEU A 366 -28.31 -9.62 -6.63
N ASN A 367 -28.70 -10.11 -5.45
CA ASN A 367 -29.49 -11.34 -5.28
C ASN A 367 -30.97 -11.10 -4.94
N LYS A 368 -31.48 -9.87 -5.04
CA LYS A 368 -32.91 -9.57 -4.98
C LYS A 368 -33.42 -9.23 -6.37
N SER A 369 -34.65 -9.64 -6.70
CA SER A 369 -35.33 -9.17 -7.92
C SER A 369 -35.23 -7.66 -7.99
N ILE A 370 -34.70 -7.14 -9.10
CA ILE A 370 -34.73 -5.71 -9.37
C ILE A 370 -36.20 -5.41 -9.63
N ASP A 371 -36.90 -4.90 -8.63
CA ASP A 371 -38.22 -4.31 -8.86
C ASP A 371 -38.03 -3.23 -9.93
N THR A 372 -38.79 -3.34 -11.01
CA THR A 372 -38.81 -2.42 -12.15
C THR A 372 -39.34 -1.06 -11.70
N GLU A 373 -38.56 -0.33 -10.91
CA GLU A 373 -38.93 0.95 -10.34
C GLU A 373 -38.39 2.12 -11.17
N GLU A 374 -39.25 3.10 -11.44
CA GLU A 374 -38.97 4.32 -12.20
C GLU A 374 -37.72 5.08 -11.74
N GLU A 375 -36.93 5.58 -12.71
CA GLU A 375 -35.63 6.29 -12.55
C GLU A 375 -35.69 7.63 -11.77
N ASN A 376 -36.87 8.05 -11.25
CA ASN A 376 -37.04 9.34 -10.59
C ASN A 376 -37.82 9.31 -9.26
N SER A 377 -38.10 8.14 -8.70
CA SER A 377 -38.80 8.02 -7.41
C SER A 377 -37.86 8.14 -6.19
N LEU A 378 -38.36 8.72 -5.09
CA LEU A 378 -37.68 8.67 -3.80
C LEU A 378 -37.50 7.21 -3.39
N LYS A 379 -36.27 6.84 -3.05
CA LYS A 379 -35.92 5.50 -2.61
C LYS A 379 -35.83 5.46 -1.08
N PHE A 380 -36.54 4.52 -0.49
CA PHE A 380 -36.62 4.32 0.95
C PHE A 380 -35.82 3.07 1.34
N ILE A 381 -34.98 3.19 2.36
CA ILE A 381 -34.20 2.09 2.91
C ILE A 381 -34.56 1.95 4.38
N ASP A 382 -35.33 0.90 4.71
CA ASP A 382 -35.53 0.45 6.09
C ASP A 382 -34.20 -0.08 6.62
N THR A 383 -33.60 0.65 7.56
CA THR A 383 -32.28 0.30 8.12
C THR A 383 -32.38 -0.83 9.15
N GLY A 384 -33.58 -1.16 9.62
CA GLY A 384 -33.82 -2.04 10.76
C GLY A 384 -33.46 -1.42 12.12
N ASP A 385 -33.06 -0.15 12.13
CA ASP A 385 -32.69 0.59 13.34
C ASP A 385 -33.88 1.38 13.89
N ILE A 386 -33.87 1.63 15.20
CA ILE A 386 -34.86 2.41 15.92
C ILE A 386 -34.24 3.75 16.33
N GLY A 387 -34.98 4.82 16.09
CA GLY A 387 -34.60 6.19 16.42
C GLY A 387 -35.67 6.86 17.28
N GLU A 388 -35.23 7.85 18.06
CA GLU A 388 -36.10 8.74 18.82
C GLU A 388 -35.81 10.19 18.43
N VAL A 389 -36.86 10.96 18.16
CA VAL A 389 -36.79 12.40 17.87
C VAL A 389 -37.05 13.16 19.16
N ARG A 390 -36.11 14.00 19.59
CA ARG A 390 -36.34 14.98 20.67
C ARG A 390 -35.87 16.35 20.23
N ASN A 391 -36.76 17.34 20.30
CA ASN A 391 -36.47 18.73 19.90
C ASN A 391 -35.81 18.82 18.50
N GLY A 392 -36.28 18.02 17.54
CA GLY A 392 -35.74 17.97 16.18
C GLY A 392 -34.40 17.21 16.03
N THR A 393 -33.79 16.76 17.13
CA THR A 393 -32.58 15.92 17.09
C THR A 393 -32.94 14.45 17.12
N ILE A 394 -32.29 13.65 16.28
CA ILE A 394 -32.53 12.19 16.20
C ILE A 394 -31.44 11.46 16.95
N TYR A 395 -31.85 10.53 17.81
CA TYR A 395 -30.97 9.69 18.61
C TYR A 395 -31.20 8.22 18.28
N TYR A 396 -30.12 7.45 18.15
CA TYR A 396 -30.19 6.00 17.97
C TYR A 396 -30.67 5.30 19.25
N ARG A 397 -31.52 4.27 19.11
CA ARG A 397 -32.11 3.51 20.23
C ARG A 397 -31.93 2.00 20.16
N GLY A 398 -31.27 1.50 19.13
CA GLY A 398 -30.96 0.08 18.97
C GLY A 398 -31.51 -0.49 17.68
N ARG A 399 -31.33 -1.79 17.47
CA ARG A 399 -31.92 -2.51 16.34
C ARG A 399 -33.19 -3.24 16.78
N LYS A 400 -34.13 -3.38 15.84
CA LYS A 400 -35.35 -4.17 16.07
C LYS A 400 -35.04 -5.62 16.48
N ASP A 401 -33.95 -6.17 15.96
CA ASP A 401 -33.54 -7.58 16.15
C ASP A 401 -32.85 -7.85 17.50
N ASP A 402 -32.46 -6.81 18.26
CA ASP A 402 -31.79 -6.96 19.58
C ASP A 402 -32.78 -7.14 20.75
N VAL A 403 -34.09 -7.27 20.44
CA VAL A 403 -35.13 -7.58 21.43
C VAL A 403 -35.40 -9.09 21.41
N ILE A 404 -34.99 -9.76 22.48
CA ILE A 404 -35.23 -11.20 22.65
C ILE A 404 -36.53 -11.44 23.41
N LYS A 405 -37.10 -12.64 23.26
CA LYS A 405 -38.14 -13.15 24.16
C LYS A 405 -37.52 -14.15 25.13
N ARG A 406 -37.48 -13.80 26.42
CA ARG A 406 -36.97 -14.64 27.50
C ARG A 406 -38.10 -14.91 28.48
N PHE A 407 -38.48 -16.18 28.64
CA PHE A 407 -39.58 -16.62 29.52
C PHE A 407 -40.90 -15.84 29.31
N GLY A 408 -41.25 -15.54 28.05
CA GLY A 408 -42.46 -14.77 27.70
C GLY A 408 -42.31 -13.25 27.80
N HIS A 409 -41.23 -12.74 28.40
CA HIS A 409 -40.94 -11.31 28.49
C HIS A 409 -40.06 -10.82 27.33
N LYS A 410 -40.31 -9.60 26.86
CA LYS A 410 -39.41 -8.90 25.94
C LYS A 410 -38.25 -8.32 26.74
N VAL A 411 -37.03 -8.68 26.38
CA VAL A 411 -35.79 -8.20 27.00
C VAL A 411 -34.94 -7.54 25.93
N ASN A 412 -34.58 -6.27 26.14
CA ASN A 412 -33.73 -5.52 25.21
C ASN A 412 -32.27 -5.63 25.65
N LEU A 413 -31.44 -6.31 24.84
CA LEU A 413 -30.03 -6.54 25.14
C LEU A 413 -29.24 -5.22 25.22
N GLN A 414 -29.56 -4.27 24.35
CA GLN A 414 -28.89 -2.98 24.31
C GLN A 414 -29.25 -2.09 25.50
N ALA A 415 -30.45 -2.24 26.07
CA ALA A 415 -30.81 -1.55 27.32
C ALA A 415 -29.91 -1.98 28.49
N ILE A 416 -29.56 -3.27 28.55
CA ILE A 416 -28.64 -3.84 29.55
C ILE A 416 -27.23 -3.32 29.34
N GLU A 417 -26.74 -3.34 28.09
CA GLU A 417 -25.42 -2.77 27.73
C GLU A 417 -25.35 -1.28 28.10
N THR A 418 -26.37 -0.50 27.73
CA THR A 418 -26.42 0.94 28.05
C THR A 418 -26.40 1.21 29.55
N THR A 419 -27.14 0.42 30.32
CA THR A 419 -27.18 0.55 31.78
C THR A 419 -25.85 0.14 32.40
N THR A 420 -25.22 -0.90 31.85
CA THR A 420 -23.87 -1.36 32.25
C THR A 420 -22.83 -0.26 32.07
N MET A 421 -22.88 0.46 30.95
CA MET A 421 -21.96 1.56 30.64
C MET A 421 -22.15 2.80 31.53
N GLN A 422 -23.23 2.90 32.31
CA GLN A 422 -23.36 3.94 33.35
C GLN A 422 -22.41 3.73 34.53
N CYS A 423 -21.92 2.50 34.73
CA CYS A 423 -20.88 2.22 35.71
C CYS A 423 -19.52 2.71 35.18
N SER A 424 -18.97 3.78 35.78
CA SER A 424 -17.74 4.42 35.28
C SER A 424 -16.49 3.54 35.31
N ARG A 425 -16.51 2.43 36.05
CA ARG A 425 -15.41 1.46 36.10
C ARG A 425 -15.45 0.49 34.90
N VAL A 426 -16.53 0.43 34.12
CA VAL A 426 -16.64 -0.42 32.94
C VAL A 426 -16.07 0.31 31.72
N LYS A 427 -15.14 -0.35 31.00
CA LYS A 427 -14.55 0.18 29.77
C LYS A 427 -15.43 -0.06 28.55
N THR A 428 -15.90 -1.29 28.40
CA THR A 428 -16.70 -1.78 27.28
C THR A 428 -17.51 -2.99 27.76
N CYS A 429 -18.67 -3.24 27.16
CA CYS A 429 -19.47 -4.43 27.46
C CYS A 429 -20.26 -4.90 26.24
N SER A 430 -20.73 -6.15 26.27
CA SER A 430 -21.72 -6.66 25.34
C SER A 430 -22.55 -7.77 25.97
N CYS A 431 -23.86 -7.72 25.73
CA CYS A 431 -24.83 -8.68 26.21
C CYS A 431 -25.21 -9.65 25.08
N VAL A 432 -25.12 -10.95 25.38
CA VAL A 432 -25.35 -12.04 24.44
C VAL A 432 -26.46 -12.92 24.97
N TRP A 433 -27.46 -13.17 24.12
CA TRP A 433 -28.47 -14.19 24.36
C TRP A 433 -27.99 -15.53 23.79
N LEU A 434 -28.01 -16.57 24.62
CA LEU A 434 -27.73 -17.95 24.24
C LEU A 434 -29.05 -18.72 24.21
N PRO A 435 -29.67 -18.94 23.04
CA PRO A 435 -31.00 -19.56 22.95
C PRO A 435 -31.07 -20.97 23.53
N LYS A 436 -29.92 -21.65 23.58
CA LYS A 436 -29.71 -22.94 24.25
C LYS A 436 -28.40 -22.78 25.03
N PRO A 437 -28.39 -22.71 26.38
CA PRO A 437 -29.44 -23.07 27.36
C PRO A 437 -30.46 -21.99 27.78
N MET A 438 -30.80 -21.00 26.95
CA MET A 438 -31.65 -19.85 27.34
C MET A 438 -30.99 -18.94 28.40
N LEU A 439 -29.69 -18.67 28.25
CA LEU A 439 -28.92 -17.80 29.14
C LEU A 439 -28.71 -16.41 28.57
N LEU A 440 -28.82 -15.42 29.44
CA LEU A 440 -28.45 -14.04 29.20
C LEU A 440 -27.07 -13.78 29.81
N VAL A 441 -26.05 -13.60 28.97
CA VAL A 441 -24.66 -13.45 29.41
C VAL A 441 -24.15 -12.05 29.10
N LEU A 442 -23.66 -11.35 30.11
CA LEU A 442 -23.01 -10.04 29.97
C LEU A 442 -21.49 -10.21 30.03
N TYR A 443 -20.80 -9.83 28.96
CA TYR A 443 -19.35 -9.69 28.93
C TYR A 443 -18.96 -8.24 29.18
N PHE A 444 -17.94 -7.99 29.98
CA PHE A 444 -17.44 -6.65 30.22
C PHE A 444 -15.92 -6.62 30.41
N SER A 445 -15.30 -5.49 30.05
CA SER A 445 -13.92 -5.19 30.39
C SER A 445 -13.87 -4.08 31.44
N SER A 446 -12.97 -4.25 32.41
CA SER A 446 -12.71 -3.28 33.49
C SER A 446 -11.33 -3.54 34.08
N GLU A 447 -10.66 -2.48 34.56
CA GLU A 447 -9.44 -2.65 35.35
C GLU A 447 -9.79 -3.05 36.78
N THR A 448 -10.69 -2.30 37.43
CA THR A 448 -10.88 -2.40 38.89
C THR A 448 -12.13 -3.17 39.31
N LEU A 449 -13.12 -3.36 38.43
CA LEU A 449 -14.42 -3.94 38.78
C LEU A 449 -14.41 -5.47 38.67
N SER A 450 -15.00 -6.15 39.65
CA SER A 450 -15.28 -7.59 39.64
C SER A 450 -16.64 -7.91 39.03
N SER A 451 -16.84 -9.15 38.58
CA SER A 451 -18.13 -9.60 38.03
C SER A 451 -19.29 -9.49 39.02
N GLN A 452 -19.02 -9.70 40.32
CA GLN A 452 -20.04 -9.66 41.36
C GLN A 452 -20.51 -8.24 41.62
N GLU A 453 -19.59 -7.29 41.81
CA GLU A 453 -19.91 -5.87 41.98
C GLU A 453 -20.77 -5.33 40.82
N LEU A 454 -20.45 -5.72 39.58
CA LEU A 454 -21.24 -5.28 38.42
C LEU A 454 -22.63 -5.90 38.39
N SER A 455 -22.74 -7.19 38.76
CA SER A 455 -24.04 -7.86 38.86
C SER A 455 -24.95 -7.17 39.86
N ASP A 456 -24.42 -6.82 41.04
CA ASP A 456 -25.18 -6.14 42.09
C ASP A 456 -25.58 -4.72 41.66
N PHE A 457 -24.68 -3.98 40.99
CA PHE A 457 -25.01 -2.69 40.38
C PHE A 457 -26.18 -2.78 39.39
N LEU A 458 -26.17 -3.79 38.51
CA LEU A 458 -27.23 -3.97 37.51
C LEU A 458 -28.56 -4.34 38.16
N LYS A 459 -28.55 -5.18 39.20
CA LYS A 459 -29.77 -5.54 39.94
C LYS A 459 -30.44 -4.35 40.61
N CYS A 460 -29.66 -3.35 41.02
CA CYS A 460 -30.19 -2.11 41.57
C CYS A 460 -30.78 -1.15 40.52
N LYS A 461 -30.50 -1.37 39.22
CA LYS A 461 -30.86 -0.44 38.12
C LYS A 461 -31.84 -1.03 37.11
N LEU A 462 -31.93 -2.35 37.02
CA LEU A 462 -32.73 -3.07 36.05
C LEU A 462 -33.80 -3.90 36.74
N ASP A 463 -34.95 -4.04 36.08
CA ASP A 463 -35.96 -5.04 36.44
C ASP A 463 -35.37 -6.47 36.41
N ASP A 464 -35.89 -7.35 37.25
CA ASP A 464 -35.46 -8.76 37.39
C ASP A 464 -35.39 -9.54 36.06
N LYS A 465 -36.37 -9.34 35.16
CA LYS A 465 -36.40 -9.93 33.82
C LYS A 465 -35.18 -9.56 32.95
N HIS A 466 -34.52 -8.44 33.23
CA HIS A 466 -33.34 -7.94 32.51
C HIS A 466 -32.02 -8.33 33.17
N TRP A 467 -32.03 -9.04 34.30
CA TRP A 467 -30.81 -9.44 34.98
C TRP A 467 -30.05 -10.49 34.15
N PRO A 468 -28.76 -10.25 33.83
CA PRO A 468 -27.91 -11.27 33.24
C PRO A 468 -27.78 -12.48 34.17
N ASP A 469 -27.86 -13.69 33.61
CA ASP A 469 -27.59 -14.95 34.32
C ASP A 469 -26.11 -15.11 34.68
N ARG A 470 -25.24 -14.52 33.87
CA ARG A 470 -23.78 -14.53 34.03
C ARG A 470 -23.21 -13.19 33.66
N THR A 471 -22.27 -12.72 34.47
CA THR A 471 -21.46 -11.52 34.22
C THR A 471 -20.00 -11.94 34.17
N ILE A 472 -19.37 -11.84 33.01
CA ILE A 472 -18.03 -12.38 32.73
C ILE A 472 -17.08 -11.23 32.41
N LYS A 473 -16.05 -11.08 33.24
CA LYS A 473 -14.96 -10.14 33.00
C LYS A 473 -14.01 -10.70 31.94
N VAL A 474 -13.65 -9.89 30.95
CA VAL A 474 -12.66 -10.18 29.91
C VAL A 474 -11.68 -9.03 29.78
N ASP A 475 -10.45 -9.29 29.33
CA ASP A 475 -9.46 -8.24 29.12
C ASP A 475 -9.93 -7.26 28.04
N ASN A 476 -10.34 -7.81 26.89
CA ASN A 476 -10.93 -7.08 25.77
C ASN A 476 -12.04 -7.92 25.13
N LEU A 477 -13.09 -7.25 24.65
CA LEU A 477 -14.13 -7.94 23.88
C LEU A 477 -13.60 -8.31 22.48
N PRO A 478 -13.85 -9.55 22.01
CA PRO A 478 -13.42 -9.98 20.69
C PRO A 478 -14.15 -9.21 19.60
N THR A 479 -13.41 -8.70 18.62
CA THR A 479 -13.95 -7.99 17.46
C THR A 479 -13.95 -8.87 16.21
N ASN A 480 -14.86 -8.61 15.29
CA ASN A 480 -14.83 -9.15 13.93
C ASN A 480 -13.71 -8.46 13.10
N PRO A 481 -13.43 -8.92 11.86
CA PRO A 481 -12.43 -8.28 11.01
C PRO A 481 -12.68 -6.78 10.79
N HIS A 482 -13.94 -6.32 10.80
CA HIS A 482 -14.34 -4.92 10.66
C HIS A 482 -14.20 -4.09 11.96
N GLY A 483 -13.62 -4.65 13.03
CA GLY A 483 -13.38 -3.94 14.30
C GLY A 483 -14.62 -3.79 15.20
N LYS A 484 -15.77 -4.35 14.83
CA LYS A 484 -17.01 -4.33 15.66
C LYS A 484 -17.03 -5.52 16.61
N ILE A 485 -17.67 -5.40 17.78
CA ILE A 485 -17.81 -6.52 18.72
C ILE A 485 -18.51 -7.71 18.05
N SER A 486 -17.93 -8.91 18.20
CA SER A 486 -18.46 -10.13 17.61
C SER A 486 -19.25 -10.96 18.62
N LYS A 487 -20.58 -10.78 18.65
CA LYS A 487 -21.49 -11.60 19.48
C LYS A 487 -21.31 -13.10 19.22
N ARG A 488 -21.02 -13.50 17.96
CA ARG A 488 -20.72 -14.89 17.59
C ARG A 488 -19.46 -15.43 18.30
N MET A 489 -18.37 -14.66 18.32
CA MET A 489 -17.14 -15.08 19.00
C MET A 489 -17.34 -15.12 20.52
N LEU A 490 -18.11 -14.19 21.08
CA LEU A 490 -18.51 -14.21 22.49
C LEU A 490 -19.32 -15.47 22.84
N SER A 491 -20.31 -15.86 22.03
CA SER A 491 -21.04 -17.12 22.21
C SER A 491 -20.09 -18.33 22.21
N GLN A 492 -19.14 -18.37 21.28
CA GLN A 492 -18.14 -19.44 21.22
C GLN A 492 -17.18 -19.44 22.43
N LEU A 493 -16.86 -18.27 23.00
CA LEU A 493 -16.08 -18.18 24.24
C LEU A 493 -16.86 -18.78 25.41
N PHE A 494 -18.17 -18.50 25.51
CA PHE A 494 -19.02 -19.14 26.51
C PHE A 494 -18.97 -20.66 26.41
N GLU A 495 -19.23 -21.20 25.22
CA GLU A 495 -19.22 -22.64 24.93
C GLU A 495 -17.89 -23.32 25.30
N LYS A 496 -16.75 -22.63 25.10
CA LYS A 496 -15.42 -23.13 25.47
C LYS A 496 -15.13 -23.03 26.97
N SER A 497 -15.66 -22.00 27.63
CA SER A 497 -15.47 -21.74 29.07
C SER A 497 -16.34 -22.63 29.96
N SER A 498 -17.49 -23.09 29.44
CA SER A 498 -18.31 -24.16 30.03
C SER A 498 -17.59 -25.50 29.92
N GLN A 499 -16.51 -25.69 30.68
CA GLN A 499 -15.87 -27.01 30.80
C GLN A 499 -16.86 -27.99 31.44
N MET A 500 -17.16 -29.08 30.75
CA MET A 500 -17.91 -30.21 31.32
C MET A 500 -17.23 -30.68 32.61
N PRO A 501 -17.97 -30.99 33.68
CA PRO A 501 -17.40 -31.78 34.76
C PRO A 501 -17.03 -33.17 34.19
N LYS A 502 -15.74 -33.38 33.92
CA LYS A 502 -15.22 -34.60 33.26
C LYS A 502 -15.03 -35.76 34.23
N THR A 503 -15.09 -35.49 35.53
CA THR A 503 -14.88 -36.49 36.58
C THR A 503 -16.11 -36.55 37.47
N LEU A 504 -16.43 -37.76 37.95
CA LEU A 504 -17.51 -38.00 38.89
C LEU A 504 -17.40 -37.08 40.13
N ASP A 505 -16.20 -36.83 40.63
CA ASP A 505 -15.98 -35.96 41.80
C ASP A 505 -16.35 -34.50 41.55
N SER A 506 -16.12 -33.99 40.34
CA SER A 506 -16.55 -32.63 39.96
C SER A 506 -18.07 -32.50 39.88
N LEU A 507 -18.78 -33.55 39.44
CA LEU A 507 -20.24 -33.63 39.46
C LEU A 507 -20.78 -33.69 40.90
N LYS A 508 -20.16 -34.50 41.77
CA LYS A 508 -20.53 -34.61 43.18
C LYS A 508 -20.44 -33.26 43.88
N LEU A 509 -19.32 -32.54 43.73
CA LEU A 509 -19.13 -31.22 44.32
C LEU A 509 -20.13 -30.19 43.81
N MET A 510 -20.40 -30.20 42.50
CA MET A 510 -21.37 -29.29 41.88
C MET A 510 -22.80 -29.56 42.36
N PHE A 511 -23.21 -30.83 42.36
CA PHE A 511 -24.53 -31.25 42.83
C PHE A 511 -24.71 -30.93 44.32
N LEU A 512 -23.70 -31.23 45.15
CA LEU A 512 -23.70 -30.94 46.58
C LEU A 512 -23.82 -29.43 46.86
N LYS A 513 -23.12 -28.60 46.08
CA LYS A 513 -23.17 -27.14 46.23
C LYS A 513 -24.59 -26.61 46.00
N GLU A 514 -25.25 -27.03 44.93
CA GLU A 514 -26.63 -26.59 44.65
C GLU A 514 -27.63 -27.16 45.66
N LEU A 515 -27.43 -28.41 46.09
CA LEU A 515 -28.27 -29.03 47.11
C LEU A 515 -28.22 -28.29 48.45
N LYS A 516 -27.03 -27.86 48.89
CA LYS A 516 -26.86 -27.02 50.09
C LYS A 516 -27.61 -25.69 49.98
N VAL A 517 -27.59 -25.07 48.81
CA VAL A 517 -28.28 -23.79 48.57
C VAL A 517 -29.80 -23.97 48.61
N VAL A 518 -30.30 -25.08 48.08
CA VAL A 518 -31.74 -25.33 47.96
C VAL A 518 -32.35 -25.85 49.27
N LEU A 519 -31.63 -26.66 50.06
CA LEU A 519 -32.09 -27.20 51.34
C LEU A 519 -31.69 -26.37 52.56
N GLY A 520 -30.78 -25.40 52.42
CA GLY A 520 -30.35 -24.52 53.52
C GLY A 520 -29.57 -25.22 54.64
N SER A 521 -29.04 -26.42 54.39
CA SER A 521 -28.37 -27.28 55.38
C SER A 521 -26.91 -27.54 55.02
N ASN A 522 -26.02 -27.53 56.02
CA ASN A 522 -24.62 -27.94 55.85
C ASN A 522 -24.48 -29.46 55.87
N ILE A 523 -24.59 -30.09 54.69
CA ILE A 523 -24.52 -31.54 54.48
C ILE A 523 -23.27 -31.93 53.70
N THR A 524 -22.63 -33.07 54.01
CA THR A 524 -21.55 -33.62 53.18
C THR A 524 -22.09 -34.65 52.19
N TYR A 525 -21.27 -35.02 51.20
CA TYR A 525 -21.68 -36.03 50.21
C TYR A 525 -21.95 -37.40 50.87
N GLU A 526 -21.12 -37.77 51.84
CA GLU A 526 -21.22 -39.05 52.56
C GLU A 526 -22.54 -39.16 53.36
N ASP A 527 -23.06 -38.04 53.86
CA ASP A 527 -24.29 -38.00 54.66
C ASP A 527 -25.58 -38.22 53.85
N ILE A 528 -25.49 -38.04 52.53
CA ILE A 528 -26.65 -37.98 51.63
C ILE A 528 -26.65 -39.03 50.54
N LYS A 529 -25.51 -39.67 50.25
CA LYS A 529 -25.33 -40.52 49.07
C LYS A 529 -26.34 -41.66 48.96
N TYR A 530 -26.78 -42.23 50.09
CA TYR A 530 -27.77 -43.32 50.14
C TYR A 530 -29.21 -42.87 50.43
N LYS A 531 -29.47 -41.57 50.49
CA LYS A 531 -30.82 -41.01 50.70
C LYS A 531 -31.40 -40.59 49.35
N ASP A 532 -32.72 -40.64 49.22
CA ASP A 532 -33.41 -39.99 48.10
C ASP A 532 -33.62 -38.49 48.38
N PHE A 533 -33.93 -37.74 47.34
CA PHE A 533 -34.06 -36.28 47.42
C PHE A 533 -35.21 -35.82 48.34
N ILE A 534 -36.29 -36.60 48.46
CA ILE A 534 -37.46 -36.25 49.27
C ILE A 534 -37.17 -36.52 50.76
N ALA A 535 -36.47 -37.61 51.07
CA ALA A 535 -36.00 -37.95 52.42
C ALA A 535 -35.02 -36.90 52.99
N LEU A 536 -34.39 -36.10 52.13
CA LEU A 536 -33.55 -34.96 52.50
C LEU A 536 -34.34 -33.66 52.72
N GLY A 537 -35.67 -33.69 52.64
CA GLY A 537 -36.54 -32.51 52.72
C GLY A 537 -36.79 -31.83 51.37
N GLY A 538 -36.40 -32.46 50.26
CA GLY A 538 -36.66 -31.96 48.92
C GLY A 538 -38.13 -32.08 48.51
N THR A 539 -38.61 -31.11 47.73
CA THR A 539 -39.95 -31.12 47.12
C THR A 539 -39.84 -31.06 45.60
N SER A 540 -40.92 -31.39 44.88
CA SER A 540 -40.96 -31.27 43.41
C SER A 540 -40.58 -29.86 42.93
N PHE A 541 -40.95 -28.82 43.69
CA PHE A 541 -40.58 -27.44 43.40
C PHE A 541 -39.07 -27.19 43.56
N LEU A 542 -38.48 -27.70 44.63
CA LEU A 542 -37.04 -27.60 44.88
C LEU A 542 -36.23 -28.41 43.86
N ALA A 543 -36.74 -29.56 43.41
CA ALA A 543 -36.13 -30.36 42.35
C ALA A 543 -36.08 -29.59 41.02
N VAL A 544 -37.18 -28.96 40.62
CA VAL A 544 -37.24 -28.12 39.41
C VAL A 544 -36.29 -26.93 39.52
N SER A 545 -36.27 -26.25 40.68
CA SER A 545 -35.36 -25.12 40.94
C SER A 545 -33.88 -25.52 40.86
N MET A 546 -33.51 -26.64 41.49
CA MET A 546 -32.16 -27.20 41.44
C MET A 546 -31.77 -27.61 40.02
N CYS A 547 -32.66 -28.28 39.29
CA CYS A 547 -32.44 -28.70 37.91
C CYS A 547 -32.26 -27.49 36.98
N ASN A 548 -33.06 -26.44 37.14
CA ASN A 548 -32.91 -25.21 36.37
C ASN A 548 -31.53 -24.58 36.60
N LYS A 549 -31.05 -24.53 37.85
CA LYS A 549 -29.71 -24.01 38.18
C LYS A 549 -28.58 -24.89 37.64
N LEU A 550 -28.69 -26.20 37.77
CA LEU A 550 -27.74 -27.16 37.20
C LEU A 550 -27.74 -27.12 35.66
N SER A 551 -28.90 -26.87 35.04
CA SER A 551 -29.05 -26.64 33.61
C SER A 551 -28.39 -25.34 33.12
N LEU A 552 -28.14 -24.36 34.00
CA LEU A 552 -27.30 -23.19 33.67
C LEU A 552 -25.82 -23.57 33.47
N ILE A 553 -25.39 -24.71 34.03
CA ILE A 553 -24.03 -25.23 33.93
C ILE A 553 -23.95 -26.27 32.80
N TYR A 554 -24.93 -27.18 32.73
CA TYR A 554 -25.08 -28.12 31.62
C TYR A 554 -26.55 -28.27 31.19
N PRO A 555 -26.94 -27.76 30.00
CA PRO A 555 -28.34 -27.64 29.55
C PRO A 555 -29.20 -28.90 29.78
N GLU A 556 -28.68 -30.07 29.42
CA GLU A 556 -29.42 -31.33 29.46
C GLU A 556 -29.39 -32.00 30.85
N LEU A 557 -28.56 -31.53 31.79
CA LEU A 557 -28.35 -32.18 33.08
C LEU A 557 -29.63 -32.16 33.91
N GLY A 558 -30.28 -31.00 34.01
CA GLY A 558 -31.55 -30.87 34.69
C GLY A 558 -32.61 -31.80 34.11
N LYS A 559 -32.65 -31.97 32.79
CA LYS A 559 -33.59 -32.88 32.12
C LYS A 559 -33.36 -34.35 32.48
N PHE A 560 -32.10 -34.77 32.62
CA PHE A 560 -31.75 -36.15 32.99
C PHE A 560 -32.05 -36.46 34.46
N ILE A 561 -31.75 -35.53 35.36
CA ILE A 561 -31.86 -35.78 36.80
C ILE A 561 -33.26 -35.48 37.35
N LEU A 562 -34.03 -34.55 36.74
CA LEU A 562 -35.33 -34.13 37.25
C LEU A 562 -36.33 -35.28 37.46
N PRO A 563 -36.50 -36.23 36.52
CA PRO A 563 -37.39 -37.38 36.73
C PRO A 563 -36.97 -38.21 37.96
N SER A 564 -35.65 -38.33 38.19
CA SER A 564 -35.11 -39.13 39.30
C SER A 564 -35.16 -38.39 40.64
N LEU A 565 -35.17 -37.06 40.64
CA LEU A 565 -35.34 -36.25 41.87
C LEU A 565 -36.78 -36.15 42.35
N ILE A 566 -37.76 -36.30 41.44
CA ILE A 566 -39.19 -36.19 41.76
C ILE A 566 -39.80 -37.56 42.13
N THR A 567 -39.13 -38.66 41.81
CA THR A 567 -39.60 -40.03 42.09
C THR A 567 -38.85 -40.62 43.29
N GLN A 568 -39.54 -41.33 44.20
CA GLN A 568 -38.93 -42.00 45.38
C GLN A 568 -38.10 -43.26 45.02
N SER A 569 -37.47 -43.28 43.84
CA SER A 569 -36.94 -44.51 43.25
C SER A 569 -35.41 -44.61 43.23
N LYS A 570 -34.68 -43.51 43.49
CA LYS A 570 -33.22 -43.47 43.38
C LYS A 570 -32.56 -42.61 44.45
N THR A 571 -31.43 -43.09 44.94
CA THR A 571 -30.55 -42.37 45.87
C THR A 571 -29.76 -41.26 45.17
N ILE A 572 -29.25 -40.28 45.93
CA ILE A 572 -28.43 -39.19 45.37
C ILE A 572 -27.20 -39.73 44.61
N ASP A 573 -26.55 -40.80 45.10
CA ASP A 573 -25.40 -41.40 44.40
C ASP A 573 -25.79 -41.97 43.04
N GLU A 574 -26.92 -42.69 42.97
CA GLU A 574 -27.44 -43.24 41.71
C GLU A 574 -27.82 -42.14 40.72
N ILE A 575 -28.41 -41.04 41.19
CA ILE A 575 -28.76 -39.88 40.35
C ILE A 575 -27.50 -39.25 39.74
N ILE A 576 -26.42 -39.11 40.54
CA ILE A 576 -25.16 -38.52 40.08
C ILE A 576 -24.40 -39.48 39.16
N GLN A 577 -24.45 -40.79 39.42
CA GLN A 577 -23.87 -41.79 38.53
C GLN A 577 -24.61 -41.83 37.17
N LEU A 578 -25.93 -41.74 37.17
CA LEU A 578 -26.73 -41.65 35.94
C LEU A 578 -26.41 -40.38 35.16
N ALA A 579 -26.34 -39.24 35.85
CA ALA A 579 -25.90 -37.99 35.24
C ALA A 579 -24.50 -38.12 34.62
N HIS A 580 -23.55 -38.74 35.33
CA HIS A 580 -22.20 -38.97 34.83
C HIS A 580 -22.17 -39.90 33.61
N GLN A 581 -22.95 -40.98 33.60
CA GLN A 581 -23.06 -41.91 32.48
C GLN A 581 -23.62 -41.22 31.23
N GLU A 582 -24.70 -40.46 31.35
CA GLU A 582 -25.31 -39.71 30.24
C GLU A 582 -24.34 -38.63 29.70
N LEU A 583 -23.64 -37.94 30.60
CA LEU A 583 -22.58 -36.99 30.22
C LEU A 583 -21.43 -37.68 29.45
N CYS A 584 -21.04 -38.89 29.84
CA CYS A 584 -20.04 -39.68 29.11
C CYS A 584 -20.55 -40.15 27.73
N LEU A 585 -21.84 -40.45 27.58
CA LEU A 585 -22.44 -40.92 26.31
C LEU A 585 -22.55 -39.79 25.27
N GLU A 586 -22.87 -38.56 25.67
CA GLU A 586 -22.92 -37.42 24.74
C GLU A 586 -21.55 -37.01 24.18
N THR A 587 -20.46 -37.25 24.92
CA THR A 587 -19.09 -36.99 24.42
C THR A 587 -18.66 -37.91 23.27
N LYS A 588 -19.36 -39.04 23.06
CA LYS A 588 -19.03 -40.04 22.01
C LYS A 588 -19.76 -39.82 20.67
N LYS A 589 -20.69 -38.85 20.55
CA LYS A 589 -21.33 -38.56 19.26
C LYS A 589 -20.33 -37.89 18.29
N PRO A 590 -20.17 -38.37 17.04
CA PRO A 590 -19.16 -37.84 16.13
C PRO A 590 -19.52 -36.43 15.65
N LYS A 591 -18.64 -35.45 15.93
CA LYS A 591 -18.65 -34.16 15.22
C LYS A 591 -18.30 -34.41 13.75
N LYS A 592 -19.13 -33.89 12.83
CA LYS A 592 -18.85 -33.91 11.37
C LYS A 592 -17.43 -33.40 11.11
N ARG A 593 -16.60 -34.28 10.53
CA ARG A 593 -15.19 -34.03 10.21
C ARG A 593 -15.06 -32.99 9.09
N LEU A 594 -14.56 -31.81 9.41
CA LEU A 594 -13.82 -30.96 8.48
C LEU A 594 -12.39 -31.51 8.36
N LYS A 595 -11.99 -31.84 7.13
CA LYS A 595 -10.69 -32.40 6.79
C LYS A 595 -9.58 -31.38 7.08
N ARG A 596 -8.68 -31.74 8.00
CA ARG A 596 -7.36 -31.12 8.19
C ARG A 596 -6.31 -32.12 7.70
N SER A 597 -5.57 -31.77 6.65
CA SER A 597 -4.39 -32.51 6.21
C SER A 597 -3.23 -32.23 7.15
N ARG A 598 -2.61 -33.32 7.64
CA ARG A 598 -1.51 -33.33 8.61
C ARG A 598 -0.18 -32.95 7.95
N SER A 599 0.58 -32.10 8.64
CA SER A 599 2.02 -31.92 8.49
C SER A 599 2.74 -33.08 9.17
N ASN A 600 3.58 -33.82 8.43
CA ASN A 600 4.55 -34.75 8.98
C ASN A 600 5.88 -34.01 9.20
N THR A 601 6.32 -33.96 10.44
CA THR A 601 7.69 -33.66 10.85
C THR A 601 8.45 -34.98 10.94
N GLU A 602 9.40 -35.19 10.05
CA GLU A 602 10.47 -36.18 10.22
C GLU A 602 11.82 -35.47 10.22
N SER A 603 12.54 -35.70 11.31
CA SER A 603 13.91 -35.33 11.57
C SER A 603 14.86 -36.20 10.76
N PHE A 604 15.71 -35.60 9.92
CA PHE A 604 16.91 -36.25 9.39
C PHE A 604 18.14 -35.38 9.63
N VAL A 605 19.08 -35.98 10.36
CA VAL A 605 20.44 -35.53 10.60
C VAL A 605 21.24 -35.75 9.32
N SER A 606 21.93 -34.73 8.81
CA SER A 606 22.93 -34.92 7.75
C SER A 606 24.21 -34.13 8.04
N THR A 607 25.24 -34.92 8.33
CA THR A 607 26.68 -34.72 8.22
C THR A 607 27.16 -33.55 7.35
N ALA A 608 27.98 -32.69 7.95
CA ALA A 608 28.84 -31.73 7.28
C ALA A 608 30.02 -32.46 6.61
N GLN A 609 30.19 -32.27 5.30
CA GLN A 609 31.43 -32.56 4.59
C GLN A 609 31.98 -31.27 3.98
N SER A 610 33.14 -30.88 4.50
CA SER A 610 34.02 -29.85 3.99
C SER A 610 34.62 -30.26 2.64
N VAL A 611 34.38 -29.47 1.60
CA VAL A 611 35.13 -29.59 0.33
C VAL A 611 35.99 -28.34 0.16
N LYS A 612 37.27 -28.49 0.50
CA LYS A 612 38.36 -27.66 -0.03
C LYS A 612 38.66 -28.13 -1.46
N LYS A 613 38.64 -27.23 -2.42
CA LYS A 613 39.36 -27.34 -3.72
C LYS A 613 39.67 -25.90 -4.15
N ALA A 614 40.93 -25.48 -4.00
CA ALA A 614 42.00 -25.62 -4.98
C ALA A 614 41.97 -24.45 -5.97
N THR A 615 42.61 -23.37 -5.54
CA THR A 615 43.14 -22.28 -6.36
C THR A 615 44.33 -22.82 -7.14
N GLU A 616 44.24 -22.82 -8.47
CA GLU A 616 45.36 -22.60 -9.40
C GLU A 616 44.82 -22.75 -10.83
N ASN A 617 44.96 -21.71 -11.62
CA ASN A 617 45.37 -21.79 -13.02
C ASN A 617 45.66 -20.37 -13.51
N HIS A 618 46.95 -20.02 -13.48
CA HIS A 618 47.52 -18.96 -14.30
C HIS A 618 47.33 -19.34 -15.77
N VAL A 619 46.47 -18.62 -16.48
CA VAL A 619 46.51 -18.58 -17.94
C VAL A 619 47.37 -17.39 -18.32
N LEU A 620 48.54 -17.68 -18.91
CA LEU A 620 49.37 -16.71 -19.60
C LEU A 620 48.52 -16.06 -20.72
N GLN A 621 48.03 -14.85 -20.48
CA GLN A 621 47.49 -14.01 -21.54
C GLN A 621 48.65 -13.23 -22.17
N SER A 622 48.71 -13.30 -23.51
CA SER A 622 49.51 -12.45 -24.38
C SER A 622 49.42 -10.98 -23.92
N PRO A 623 50.53 -10.22 -23.88
CA PRO A 623 50.49 -8.85 -23.40
C PRO A 623 49.56 -8.02 -24.28
N VAL A 624 48.52 -7.47 -23.64
CA VAL A 624 47.69 -6.44 -24.21
C VAL A 624 48.53 -5.16 -24.31
N GLU A 625 48.64 -4.60 -25.51
CA GLU A 625 49.42 -3.39 -25.77
C GLU A 625 48.51 -2.23 -26.23
N PHE A 626 48.80 -1.03 -25.72
CA PHE A 626 48.19 0.23 -26.16
C PHE A 626 49.19 0.99 -27.02
N VAL A 627 48.78 1.36 -28.24
CA VAL A 627 49.61 2.14 -29.16
C VAL A 627 48.96 3.50 -29.38
N VAL A 628 49.70 4.59 -29.16
CA VAL A 628 49.24 5.93 -29.54
C VAL A 628 49.30 6.04 -31.06
N VAL A 629 48.15 6.21 -31.70
CA VAL A 629 48.05 6.36 -33.15
C VAL A 629 48.33 7.81 -33.55
N TRP A 630 47.70 8.74 -32.84
CA TRP A 630 47.90 10.17 -33.00
C TRP A 630 47.44 10.92 -31.73
N SER A 631 47.91 12.15 -31.57
CA SER A 631 47.41 13.11 -30.58
C SER A 631 47.19 14.48 -31.22
N TYR A 632 46.28 15.27 -30.64
CA TYR A 632 45.96 16.62 -31.11
C TYR A 632 45.90 17.60 -29.95
N ASP A 633 46.71 18.67 -30.00
CA ASP A 633 46.74 19.74 -28.99
C ASP A 633 45.60 20.75 -29.21
N THR A 634 44.68 20.82 -28.26
CA THR A 634 43.55 21.76 -28.25
C THR A 634 43.91 23.10 -27.58
N GLY A 635 45.06 23.19 -26.92
CA GLY A 635 45.66 24.38 -26.31
C GLY A 635 45.27 24.66 -24.87
N LYS A 636 44.31 23.91 -24.29
CA LYS A 636 44.00 23.82 -22.85
C LYS A 636 43.31 22.48 -22.56
N CYS A 637 43.12 22.13 -21.28
CA CYS A 637 42.44 20.91 -20.82
C CYS A 637 41.22 20.46 -21.66
N VAL A 638 41.18 19.16 -21.96
CA VAL A 638 40.08 18.47 -22.65
C VAL A 638 39.25 17.67 -21.65
N ASP A 639 38.32 18.34 -20.96
CA ASP A 639 37.39 17.70 -20.01
C ASP A 639 36.11 17.20 -20.71
N ALA A 640 35.77 17.75 -21.87
CA ALA A 640 34.64 17.29 -22.67
C ALA A 640 34.90 15.87 -23.21
N SER A 641 33.88 15.02 -23.14
CA SER A 641 34.01 13.66 -23.70
C SER A 641 33.99 13.71 -25.24
N PRO A 642 34.94 13.06 -25.94
CA PRO A 642 34.94 13.01 -27.39
C PRO A 642 33.67 12.33 -27.92
N THR A 643 33.12 12.84 -29.02
CA THR A 643 31.98 12.24 -29.70
C THR A 643 32.39 11.73 -31.08
N LEU A 644 32.11 10.46 -31.31
CA LEU A 644 32.26 9.80 -32.60
C LEU A 644 31.01 9.99 -33.47
N TYR A 645 31.21 10.21 -34.76
CA TYR A 645 30.13 10.26 -35.73
C TYR A 645 30.57 9.68 -37.07
N GLN A 646 29.85 8.68 -37.59
CA GLN A 646 30.13 8.06 -38.87
C GLN A 646 29.18 8.59 -39.94
N HIS A 647 29.73 9.07 -41.07
CA HIS A 647 28.95 9.46 -42.24
C HIS A 647 29.58 8.87 -43.51
N GLY A 648 28.88 7.92 -44.14
CA GLY A 648 29.46 7.13 -45.23
C GLY A 648 30.69 6.35 -44.75
N PHE A 649 31.81 6.53 -45.44
CA PHE A 649 33.10 5.91 -45.09
C PHE A 649 33.94 6.72 -44.11
N ASN A 650 33.53 7.95 -43.78
CA ASN A 650 34.29 8.83 -42.89
C ASN A 650 33.83 8.63 -41.45
N LEU A 651 34.81 8.60 -40.53
CA LEU A 651 34.57 8.56 -39.10
C LEU A 651 35.19 9.81 -38.48
N TYR A 652 34.36 10.63 -37.85
CA TYR A 652 34.78 11.88 -37.24
C TYR A 652 34.86 11.74 -35.73
N VAL A 653 35.90 12.31 -35.12
CA VAL A 653 35.96 12.58 -33.68
C VAL A 653 35.82 14.08 -33.49
N SER A 654 34.88 14.48 -32.65
CA SER A 654 34.66 15.88 -32.28
C SER A 654 34.79 16.08 -30.78
N VAL A 655 35.53 17.10 -30.34
CA VAL A 655 35.72 17.40 -28.91
C VAL A 655 35.92 18.89 -28.66
N GLY A 656 35.40 19.36 -27.52
CA GLY A 656 35.60 20.72 -27.01
C GLY A 656 36.72 20.79 -25.97
N SER A 657 37.24 21.99 -25.73
CA SER A 657 38.31 22.22 -24.75
C SER A 657 38.13 23.52 -23.96
N HIS A 658 38.92 23.66 -22.89
CA HIS A 658 38.93 24.88 -22.07
C HIS A 658 39.53 26.11 -22.78
N SER A 659 40.13 25.94 -23.95
CA SER A 659 40.66 27.04 -24.77
C SER A 659 39.56 27.73 -25.58
N GLY A 660 38.34 27.19 -25.57
CA GLY A 660 37.27 27.62 -26.46
C GLY A 660 37.43 27.08 -27.89
N LYS A 661 38.25 26.06 -28.11
CA LYS A 661 38.30 25.33 -29.39
C LYS A 661 37.37 24.12 -29.37
N ILE A 662 36.65 23.93 -30.46
CA ILE A 662 35.98 22.68 -30.82
C ILE A 662 36.70 22.14 -32.05
N VAL A 663 37.24 20.94 -31.95
CA VAL A 663 38.07 20.33 -32.98
C VAL A 663 37.34 19.15 -33.60
N ILE A 664 37.44 19.01 -34.91
CA ILE A 664 36.96 17.86 -35.67
C ILE A 664 38.16 17.25 -36.37
N VAL A 665 38.40 15.97 -36.11
CA VAL A 665 39.48 15.21 -36.70
C VAL A 665 38.95 13.93 -37.32
N ASP A 666 39.58 13.48 -38.39
CA ASP A 666 39.36 12.14 -38.92
C ASP A 666 39.87 11.13 -37.90
N ALA A 667 39.01 10.21 -37.49
CA ALA A 667 39.25 9.30 -36.37
C ALA A 667 40.44 8.36 -36.62
N ILE A 668 40.66 7.98 -37.87
CA ILE A 668 41.68 6.99 -38.23
C ILE A 668 43.03 7.67 -38.50
N SER A 669 43.06 8.68 -39.36
CA SER A 669 44.29 9.36 -39.79
C SER A 669 44.77 10.46 -38.84
N GLY A 670 43.89 11.00 -37.98
CA GLY A 670 44.20 12.14 -37.12
C GLY A 670 44.27 13.47 -37.87
N ILE A 671 43.95 13.49 -39.17
CA ILE A 671 43.94 14.71 -39.97
C ILE A 671 42.84 15.64 -39.46
N THR A 672 43.19 16.90 -39.26
CA THR A 672 42.23 17.92 -38.84
C THR A 672 41.32 18.31 -39.98
N ILE A 673 40.01 18.23 -39.73
CA ILE A 673 38.96 18.61 -40.69
C ILE A 673 38.49 20.03 -40.42
N GLY A 674 38.34 20.40 -39.15
CA GLY A 674 37.83 21.72 -38.78
C GLY A 674 38.15 22.11 -37.35
N VAL A 675 38.30 23.42 -37.13
CA VAL A 675 38.49 24.02 -35.81
C VAL A 675 37.56 25.22 -35.66
N ILE A 676 36.63 25.14 -34.73
CA ILE A 676 35.69 26.21 -34.39
C ILE A 676 36.18 26.90 -33.12
N LYS A 677 36.17 28.24 -33.10
CA LYS A 677 36.53 29.05 -31.93
C LYS A 677 35.31 29.70 -31.31
N VAL A 678 35.16 29.54 -30.00
CA VAL A 678 34.13 30.17 -29.18
C VAL A 678 34.77 30.97 -28.03
N ASN A 679 34.00 31.88 -27.43
CA ASN A 679 34.51 32.87 -26.47
C ASN A 679 34.69 32.31 -25.04
N SER A 680 34.31 31.05 -24.82
CA SER A 680 34.27 30.44 -23.49
C SER A 680 34.61 28.95 -23.57
N ARG A 681 34.92 28.33 -22.43
CA ARG A 681 35.27 26.91 -22.37
C ARG A 681 34.11 26.01 -22.81
N VAL A 682 34.46 24.86 -23.38
CA VAL A 682 33.52 23.83 -23.82
C VAL A 682 33.74 22.58 -22.98
N GLU A 683 32.79 22.26 -22.10
CA GLU A 683 32.79 21.04 -21.28
C GLU A 683 31.72 20.03 -21.74
N ALA A 684 30.69 20.49 -22.44
CA ALA A 684 29.67 19.61 -23.00
C ALA A 684 30.24 18.81 -24.17
N ALA A 685 29.88 17.53 -24.27
CA ALA A 685 30.16 16.74 -25.44
C ALA A 685 29.33 17.23 -26.65
N VAL A 686 29.86 17.05 -27.86
CA VAL A 686 29.20 17.48 -29.10
C VAL A 686 28.01 16.57 -29.40
N CYS A 687 26.86 17.16 -29.75
CA CYS A 687 25.70 16.45 -30.29
C CYS A 687 25.81 16.41 -31.81
N CYS A 688 26.04 15.25 -32.40
CA CYS A 688 26.13 15.06 -33.84
C CYS A 688 24.81 14.52 -34.41
N SER A 689 24.34 15.07 -35.52
CA SER A 689 23.10 14.65 -36.18
C SER A 689 23.14 14.91 -37.69
N ASN A 690 22.49 14.05 -38.48
CA ASN A 690 22.08 14.35 -39.86
C ASN A 690 20.56 14.19 -40.04
N GLU A 691 19.79 14.21 -38.95
CA GLU A 691 18.34 14.04 -39.03
C GLU A 691 17.73 15.11 -39.94
N ALA A 692 16.77 14.69 -40.77
CA ALA A 692 15.99 15.63 -41.56
C ALA A 692 15.42 16.73 -40.64
N PRO A 693 15.55 18.02 -41.02
CA PRO A 693 15.82 18.53 -42.36
C PRO A 693 17.29 18.89 -42.68
N LEU A 694 18.29 18.37 -41.95
CA LEU A 694 19.70 18.66 -42.22
C LEU A 694 20.16 18.11 -43.58
N SER A 695 20.77 18.96 -44.41
CA SER A 695 21.34 18.57 -45.72
C SER A 695 22.74 17.97 -45.61
N THR A 696 23.46 18.28 -44.54
CA THR A 696 24.82 17.81 -44.22
C THR A 696 24.89 17.46 -42.74
N PRO A 697 25.73 16.51 -42.33
CA PRO A 697 25.89 16.17 -40.92
C PRO A 697 26.44 17.36 -40.12
N CYS A 698 25.78 17.70 -39.01
CA CYS A 698 26.12 18.84 -38.17
C CYS A 698 26.47 18.41 -36.74
N GLY A 699 27.42 19.13 -36.14
CA GLY A 699 27.73 19.10 -34.72
C GLY A 699 27.14 20.32 -34.02
N MET A 700 26.56 20.11 -32.84
CA MET A 700 25.94 21.13 -32.00
C MET A 700 26.46 21.01 -30.58
N VAL A 701 26.95 22.11 -30.00
CA VAL A 701 27.49 22.10 -28.62
C VAL A 701 27.24 23.41 -27.91
N GLY A 702 26.99 23.33 -26.60
CA GLY A 702 26.85 24.48 -25.71
C GLY A 702 28.14 24.81 -24.97
N THR A 703 28.32 26.07 -24.61
CA THR A 703 29.50 26.61 -23.94
C THR A 703 29.16 27.11 -22.53
N TYR A 704 30.21 27.41 -21.75
CA TYR A 704 30.05 27.90 -20.38
C TYR A 704 29.35 29.26 -20.25
N ASP A 705 29.43 30.11 -21.28
CA ASP A 705 28.77 31.42 -21.35
C ASP A 705 27.33 31.34 -21.89
N GLY A 706 26.80 30.12 -22.08
CA GLY A 706 25.45 29.89 -22.60
C GLY A 706 25.30 30.06 -24.10
N THR A 707 26.41 30.10 -24.83
CA THR A 707 26.39 30.11 -26.28
C THR A 707 26.23 28.68 -26.81
N ILE A 708 25.42 28.52 -27.85
CA ILE A 708 25.26 27.27 -28.59
C ILE A 708 25.74 27.53 -30.00
N VAL A 709 26.60 26.65 -30.49
CA VAL A 709 27.13 26.72 -31.85
C VAL A 709 26.74 25.46 -32.62
N CYS A 710 26.30 25.64 -33.85
CA CYS A 710 26.08 24.59 -34.83
C CYS A 710 27.09 24.74 -35.97
N PHE A 711 27.70 23.64 -36.38
CA PHE A 711 28.73 23.61 -37.42
C PHE A 711 28.61 22.32 -38.25
N THR A 712 29.03 22.36 -39.51
CA THR A 712 29.08 21.15 -40.35
C THR A 712 30.25 20.26 -39.92
N LEU A 713 30.05 18.95 -39.80
CA LEU A 713 31.12 18.01 -39.43
C LEU A 713 32.15 17.82 -40.55
N GLU A 714 31.75 17.97 -41.80
CA GLU A 714 32.62 17.74 -42.97
C GLU A 714 33.62 18.86 -43.23
N THR A 715 33.32 20.10 -42.80
CA THR A 715 34.19 21.26 -43.08
C THR A 715 34.51 22.10 -41.84
N GLY A 716 33.85 21.85 -40.70
CA GLY A 716 33.92 22.69 -39.52
C GLY A 716 33.34 24.10 -39.69
N LYS A 717 32.66 24.40 -40.80
CA LYS A 717 32.03 25.70 -41.02
C LYS A 717 30.86 25.91 -40.07
N GLU A 718 30.84 27.05 -39.38
CA GLU A 718 29.73 27.50 -38.54
C GLU A 718 28.46 27.69 -39.39
N VAL A 719 27.34 27.14 -38.92
CA VAL A 719 26.01 27.28 -39.52
C VAL A 719 25.23 28.39 -38.82
N TRP A 720 25.17 28.36 -37.49
CA TRP A 720 24.52 29.38 -36.67
C TRP A 720 25.03 29.36 -35.23
N LYS A 721 24.73 30.44 -34.50
CA LYS A 721 25.10 30.64 -33.10
C LYS A 721 23.98 31.33 -32.33
N THR A 722 23.60 30.77 -31.19
CA THR A 722 22.51 31.28 -30.36
C THR A 722 22.94 31.30 -28.90
N ASN A 723 22.85 32.45 -28.23
CA ASN A 723 23.10 32.53 -26.79
C ASN A 723 21.80 32.43 -26.00
N VAL A 724 21.83 31.64 -24.93
CA VAL A 724 20.66 31.32 -24.12
C VAL A 724 20.69 31.92 -22.72
N GLY A 725 21.75 32.66 -22.37
CA GLY A 725 21.88 33.43 -21.13
C GLY A 725 22.21 32.60 -19.89
N SER A 726 22.49 31.31 -20.02
CA SER A 726 22.83 30.43 -18.89
C SER A 726 23.82 29.35 -19.32
N MET A 727 24.74 29.00 -18.41
CA MET A 727 25.80 28.01 -18.61
C MET A 727 25.25 26.66 -19.09
N ILE A 728 25.94 26.04 -20.04
CA ILE A 728 25.63 24.71 -20.56
C ILE A 728 26.82 23.78 -20.32
N LYS A 729 26.56 22.65 -19.65
CA LYS A 729 27.56 21.58 -19.45
C LYS A 729 27.11 20.20 -19.94
N SER A 730 25.82 19.99 -20.11
CA SER A 730 25.25 18.74 -20.61
C SER A 730 25.29 18.69 -22.13
N LYS A 731 25.56 17.50 -22.69
CA LYS A 731 25.32 17.20 -24.10
C LYS A 731 23.83 17.34 -24.44
N GLY A 732 23.55 18.06 -25.52
CA GLY A 732 22.19 18.16 -26.08
C GLY A 732 21.79 16.92 -26.89
N ILE A 733 20.52 16.83 -27.26
CA ILE A 733 20.00 15.72 -28.08
C ILE A 733 19.12 16.25 -29.22
N CYS A 734 19.27 15.69 -30.41
CA CYS A 734 18.41 15.98 -31.55
C CYS A 734 17.25 14.99 -31.60
N CYS A 735 16.05 15.49 -31.88
CA CYS A 735 14.88 14.67 -32.14
C CYS A 735 13.86 15.48 -32.93
N LYS A 736 13.35 14.91 -34.04
CA LYS A 736 12.26 15.50 -34.85
C LYS A 736 12.58 16.94 -35.32
N GLY A 737 13.81 17.18 -35.76
CA GLY A 737 14.25 18.49 -36.27
C GLY A 737 14.48 19.57 -35.18
N LEU A 738 14.47 19.19 -33.91
CA LEU A 738 14.76 20.08 -32.78
C LEU A 738 15.97 19.58 -31.99
N LEU A 739 16.85 20.51 -31.60
CA LEU A 739 17.88 20.32 -30.60
C LEU A 739 17.28 20.65 -29.23
N TYR A 740 17.36 19.70 -28.30
CA TYR A 740 17.04 19.89 -26.90
C TYR A 740 18.34 20.05 -26.12
N ILE A 741 18.45 21.14 -25.37
CA ILE A 741 19.65 21.44 -24.59
C ILE A 741 19.26 21.94 -23.21
N ALA A 742 19.94 21.40 -22.19
CA ALA A 742 19.73 21.80 -20.81
C ALA A 742 20.78 22.82 -20.36
N SER A 743 20.37 23.68 -19.44
CA SER A 743 21.22 24.74 -18.89
C SER A 743 21.10 24.84 -17.36
N TYR A 744 22.01 25.60 -16.77
CA TYR A 744 22.17 25.72 -15.33
C TYR A 744 21.06 26.52 -14.63
N ASP A 745 20.20 27.19 -15.39
CA ASP A 745 18.96 27.84 -14.90
C ASP A 745 17.77 26.85 -14.74
N GLY A 746 17.99 25.56 -15.01
CA GLY A 746 16.98 24.51 -14.87
C GLY A 746 15.98 24.40 -16.03
N ASN A 747 16.30 25.04 -17.16
CA ASN A 747 15.50 25.04 -18.38
C ASN A 747 16.05 24.07 -19.43
N ILE A 748 15.14 23.52 -20.23
CA ILE A 748 15.45 22.86 -21.50
C ILE A 748 14.96 23.74 -22.65
N ARG A 749 15.86 24.09 -23.56
CA ARG A 749 15.53 24.88 -24.76
C ARG A 749 15.41 23.96 -25.96
N CYS A 750 14.31 24.10 -26.67
CA CYS A 750 14.02 23.41 -27.92
C CYS A 750 14.36 24.35 -29.07
N ILE A 751 15.44 24.06 -29.78
CA ILE A 751 16.03 24.93 -30.79
C ILE A 751 15.89 24.28 -32.15
N HIS A 752 15.45 25.03 -33.15
CA HIS A 752 15.33 24.51 -34.50
C HIS A 752 16.72 24.27 -35.11
N VAL A 753 17.00 23.02 -35.52
CA VAL A 753 18.37 22.58 -35.88
C VAL A 753 18.98 23.33 -37.07
N LEU A 754 18.16 23.88 -37.97
CA LEU A 754 18.65 24.63 -39.13
C LEU A 754 18.87 26.12 -38.86
N THR A 755 18.05 26.72 -38.00
CA THR A 755 18.00 28.19 -37.87
C THR A 755 18.58 28.70 -36.56
N GLY A 756 18.78 27.83 -35.57
CA GLY A 756 19.20 28.24 -34.23
C GLY A 756 18.10 28.95 -33.44
N GLU A 757 16.87 29.03 -33.96
CA GLU A 757 15.74 29.72 -33.33
C GLU A 757 15.20 28.90 -32.15
N ILE A 758 15.04 29.53 -30.99
CA ILE A 758 14.43 28.92 -29.80
C ILE A 758 12.91 28.85 -30.01
N LYS A 759 12.39 27.64 -30.27
CA LYS A 759 10.96 27.40 -30.48
C LYS A 759 10.19 27.26 -29.17
N HIS A 760 10.81 26.69 -28.15
CA HIS A 760 10.16 26.46 -26.86
C HIS A 760 11.18 26.41 -25.72
N THR A 761 10.73 26.75 -24.51
CA THR A 761 11.52 26.64 -23.28
C THR A 761 10.70 25.88 -22.24
N ILE A 762 11.22 24.75 -21.78
CA ILE A 762 10.59 23.87 -20.80
C ILE A 762 11.31 24.07 -19.47
N LYS A 763 10.63 24.67 -18.49
CA LYS A 763 11.14 24.76 -17.12
C LYS A 763 11.01 23.41 -16.43
N VAL A 764 12.14 22.80 -16.06
CA VAL A 764 12.12 21.48 -15.38
C VAL A 764 12.30 21.63 -13.87
N THR A 765 13.23 22.49 -13.45
CA THR A 765 13.58 22.74 -12.04
C THR A 765 14.04 24.19 -11.87
N GLU A 766 14.12 24.69 -10.63
CA GLU A 766 14.69 26.00 -10.31
C GLU A 766 16.22 26.01 -10.23
N GLN A 767 16.87 24.84 -10.39
CA GLN A 767 18.30 24.67 -10.20
C GLN A 767 18.98 23.98 -11.38
N ALA A 768 20.30 23.85 -11.32
CA ALA A 768 21.12 23.43 -12.46
C ALA A 768 20.89 21.98 -12.93
N ILE A 769 20.94 21.82 -14.26
CA ILE A 769 20.99 20.53 -14.95
C ILE A 769 22.40 20.37 -15.50
N SER A 770 23.10 19.29 -15.11
CA SER A 770 24.46 19.02 -15.58
C SER A 770 24.62 17.66 -16.26
N ALA A 771 23.74 16.71 -16.00
CA ALA A 771 23.76 15.39 -16.65
C ALA A 771 23.33 15.52 -18.12
N ASP A 772 23.88 14.67 -18.99
CA ASP A 772 23.48 14.66 -20.40
C ASP A 772 22.01 14.27 -20.57
N LEU A 773 21.39 14.80 -21.62
CA LEU A 773 20.03 14.42 -22.02
C LEU A 773 20.06 13.09 -22.77
N VAL A 774 19.10 12.22 -22.48
CA VAL A 774 19.00 10.90 -23.12
C VAL A 774 17.63 10.73 -23.76
N LEU A 775 17.62 10.39 -25.05
CA LEU A 775 16.40 10.17 -25.82
C LEU A 775 16.03 8.69 -25.82
N ALA A 776 14.78 8.40 -25.51
CA ALA A 776 14.20 7.07 -25.48
C ALA A 776 13.01 7.01 -26.44
N LYS A 777 12.96 5.95 -27.28
CA LYS A 777 11.86 5.67 -28.23
C LYS A 777 11.51 6.81 -29.20
N GLN A 778 12.41 7.78 -29.43
CA GLN A 778 12.12 9.01 -30.19
C GLN A 778 10.95 9.87 -29.61
N GLU A 779 10.53 9.58 -28.39
CA GLU A 779 9.33 10.16 -27.77
C GLU A 779 9.62 10.80 -26.41
N TYR A 780 10.64 10.33 -25.68
CA TYR A 780 10.90 10.74 -24.31
C TYR A 780 12.34 11.21 -24.12
N ILE A 781 12.52 12.41 -23.59
CA ILE A 781 13.82 12.94 -23.21
C ILE A 781 13.95 12.86 -21.69
N LEU A 782 14.95 12.11 -21.23
CA LEU A 782 15.20 11.82 -19.82
C LEU A 782 16.36 12.66 -19.30
N LEU A 783 16.25 13.10 -18.05
CA LEU A 783 17.26 13.92 -17.40
C LEU A 783 17.32 13.74 -15.88
N GLY A 784 18.49 14.02 -15.32
CA GLY A 784 18.76 14.16 -13.89
C GLY A 784 19.27 15.58 -13.57
N THR A 785 19.11 16.02 -12.32
CA THR A 785 19.44 17.39 -11.90
C THR A 785 20.32 17.41 -10.66
N LEU A 786 21.00 18.54 -10.42
CA LEU A 786 21.83 18.72 -9.22
C LEU A 786 21.01 18.84 -7.93
N THR A 787 19.69 18.95 -8.02
CA THR A 787 18.75 18.89 -6.88
C THR A 787 18.28 17.49 -6.52
N GLY A 788 18.68 16.46 -7.27
CA GLY A 788 18.08 15.14 -7.13
C GLY A 788 16.68 15.04 -7.73
N VAL A 789 16.31 15.91 -8.68
CA VAL A 789 15.12 15.67 -9.52
C VAL A 789 15.53 14.81 -10.71
N CYS A 790 14.72 13.80 -11.05
CA CYS A 790 14.75 13.11 -12.33
C CYS A 790 13.43 13.34 -13.08
N ALA A 791 13.48 13.43 -14.42
CA ALA A 791 12.30 13.76 -15.20
C ALA A 791 12.34 13.14 -16.60
N SER A 792 11.15 13.10 -17.22
CA SER A 792 10.95 12.77 -18.63
C SER A 792 10.15 13.86 -19.31
N ILE A 793 10.52 14.23 -20.53
CA ILE A 793 9.82 15.18 -21.39
C ILE A 793 9.30 14.45 -22.61
N HIS A 794 8.02 14.61 -22.91
CA HIS A 794 7.43 14.07 -24.13
C HIS A 794 7.73 15.00 -25.32
N THR A 795 8.31 14.47 -26.39
CA THR A 795 8.81 15.29 -27.52
C THR A 795 7.71 15.95 -28.32
N ASP A 796 6.56 15.29 -28.51
CA ASP A 796 5.44 15.89 -29.28
C ASP A 796 4.69 16.98 -28.52
N SER A 797 4.27 16.71 -27.28
CA SER A 797 3.55 17.69 -26.46
C SER A 797 4.46 18.77 -25.89
N LYS A 798 5.78 18.53 -25.83
CA LYS A 798 6.80 19.41 -25.24
C LYS A 798 6.54 19.69 -23.75
N THR A 799 5.88 18.75 -23.08
CA THR A 799 5.57 18.82 -21.66
C THR A 799 6.36 17.80 -20.87
N VAL A 800 6.61 18.09 -19.60
CA VAL A 800 7.18 17.09 -18.68
C VAL A 800 6.17 15.96 -18.50
N ALA A 801 6.50 14.76 -18.98
CA ALA A 801 5.68 13.55 -18.88
C ALA A 801 5.57 13.07 -17.42
N TRP A 802 6.68 13.11 -16.69
CA TRP A 802 6.71 12.83 -15.24
C TRP A 802 7.96 13.44 -14.58
N ARG A 803 7.89 13.62 -13.27
CA ARG A 803 9.02 13.99 -12.40
C ARG A 803 9.09 13.05 -11.19
N GLY A 804 10.30 12.74 -10.76
CA GLY A 804 10.60 12.04 -9.52
C GLY A 804 11.62 12.81 -8.69
N THR A 805 11.54 12.66 -7.37
CA THR A 805 12.52 13.20 -6.44
C THR A 805 13.37 12.07 -5.88
N LEU A 806 14.68 12.29 -5.90
CA LEU A 806 15.75 11.45 -5.39
C LEU A 806 16.35 12.12 -4.16
N SER A 807 17.19 11.40 -3.42
CA SER A 807 17.72 11.85 -2.13
C SER A 807 18.98 12.72 -2.23
N SER A 808 19.61 12.75 -3.39
CA SER A 808 20.93 13.32 -3.64
C SER A 808 21.06 13.78 -5.10
N PRO A 809 21.99 14.69 -5.43
CA PRO A 809 22.22 15.17 -6.80
C PRO A 809 22.45 14.04 -7.82
N VAL A 810 22.11 14.29 -9.08
CA VAL A 810 22.40 13.40 -10.22
C VAL A 810 23.34 14.10 -11.19
N PHE A 811 24.60 13.66 -11.23
CA PHE A 811 25.60 14.10 -12.22
C PHE A 811 25.69 13.16 -13.41
N ALA A 812 25.56 11.86 -13.15
CA ALA A 812 25.61 10.81 -14.14
C ALA A 812 24.47 10.95 -15.15
N SER A 813 24.77 10.74 -16.43
CA SER A 813 23.76 10.70 -17.49
C SER A 813 22.84 9.48 -17.26
N PRO A 814 21.51 9.61 -17.47
CA PRO A 814 20.59 8.48 -17.37
C PRO A 814 21.00 7.37 -18.34
N ALA A 815 20.80 6.10 -17.98
CA ALA A 815 21.12 4.99 -18.89
C ALA A 815 19.87 4.15 -19.18
N LEU A 816 19.64 3.85 -20.45
CA LEU A 816 18.49 3.08 -20.94
C LEU A 816 18.84 1.59 -21.06
N TYR A 817 17.86 0.73 -20.81
CA TYR A 817 17.99 -0.71 -21.05
C TYR A 817 16.64 -1.39 -21.32
N ASP A 818 16.69 -2.64 -21.77
CA ASP A 818 15.52 -3.42 -22.20
C ASP A 818 14.71 -2.71 -23.29
N SER A 819 15.38 -2.35 -24.40
CA SER A 819 14.76 -1.65 -25.54
C SER A 819 14.00 -0.37 -25.14
N ASP A 820 14.69 0.53 -24.42
CA ASP A 820 14.16 1.80 -23.94
C ASP A 820 12.91 1.69 -23.04
N LYS A 821 12.69 0.52 -22.43
CA LYS A 821 11.58 0.33 -21.51
C LYS A 821 11.88 0.92 -20.13
N TYR A 822 13.14 0.82 -19.71
CA TYR A 822 13.61 1.25 -18.41
C TYR A 822 14.77 2.23 -18.51
N VAL A 823 14.85 3.10 -17.50
CA VAL A 823 15.93 4.05 -17.31
C VAL A 823 16.49 3.90 -15.90
N VAL A 824 17.82 3.97 -15.78
CA VAL A 824 18.50 4.06 -14.48
C VAL A 824 19.08 5.45 -14.25
N PHE A 825 18.97 5.92 -13.00
CA PHE A 825 19.59 7.15 -12.50
C PHE A 825 20.54 6.79 -11.37
N ALA A 826 21.77 7.29 -11.43
CA ALA A 826 22.75 7.16 -10.36
C ALA A 826 22.83 8.46 -9.54
N GLU A 827 22.60 8.35 -8.24
CA GLU A 827 22.73 9.43 -7.30
C GLU A 827 24.18 9.55 -6.81
N VAL A 828 24.60 10.79 -6.51
CA VAL A 828 25.94 11.07 -5.98
C VAL A 828 26.19 10.36 -4.64
N ASN A 829 25.17 9.98 -3.88
CA ASN A 829 25.36 9.27 -2.61
C ASN A 829 25.61 7.76 -2.76
N GLY A 830 25.73 7.23 -3.99
CA GLY A 830 25.96 5.81 -4.24
C GLY A 830 24.71 4.98 -4.51
N GLU A 831 23.53 5.60 -4.54
CA GLU A 831 22.28 4.91 -4.84
C GLU A 831 21.98 4.87 -6.34
N ILE A 832 21.44 3.76 -6.84
CA ILE A 832 20.99 3.64 -8.23
C ILE A 832 19.51 3.26 -8.23
N HIS A 833 18.71 3.97 -9.03
CA HIS A 833 17.27 3.75 -9.14
C HIS A 833 16.87 3.44 -10.57
N CYS A 834 16.03 2.44 -10.75
CA CYS A 834 15.41 2.15 -12.04
C CYS A 834 13.96 2.62 -12.07
N ARG A 835 13.58 3.26 -13.18
CA ARG A 835 12.22 3.69 -13.48
C ARG A 835 11.78 3.26 -14.87
N THR A 836 10.47 3.17 -15.10
CA THR A 836 9.94 3.06 -16.48
C THR A 836 10.12 4.37 -17.22
N VAL A 837 10.45 4.31 -18.51
CA VAL A 837 10.68 5.50 -19.35
C VAL A 837 9.41 6.33 -19.52
N GLU A 838 8.29 5.70 -19.85
CA GLU A 838 7.04 6.40 -20.20
C GLU A 838 6.34 7.03 -18.99
N LYS A 839 6.44 6.39 -17.83
CA LYS A 839 5.59 6.70 -16.66
C LYS A 839 6.38 6.99 -15.37
N GLY A 840 7.69 6.82 -15.36
CA GLY A 840 8.53 7.15 -14.21
C GLY A 840 8.38 6.22 -13.02
N ILE A 841 7.86 5.00 -13.24
CA ILE A 841 7.52 4.07 -12.17
C ILE A 841 8.77 3.43 -11.65
N LYS A 842 9.03 3.57 -10.35
CA LYS A 842 10.17 2.91 -9.71
C LYS A 842 10.02 1.39 -9.74
N ILE A 843 10.97 0.72 -10.37
CA ILE A 843 11.02 -0.75 -10.49
C ILE A 843 11.90 -1.34 -9.39
N TRP A 844 13.11 -0.82 -9.24
CA TRP A 844 14.07 -1.29 -8.24
C TRP A 844 15.02 -0.17 -7.80
N LYS A 845 15.74 -0.43 -6.71
CA LYS A 845 16.79 0.44 -6.16
C LYS A 845 17.97 -0.43 -5.72
N TYR A 846 19.18 0.08 -5.90
CA TYR A 846 20.42 -0.48 -5.37
C TYR A 846 21.07 0.51 -4.40
N GLN A 847 21.52 0.04 -3.23
CA GLN A 847 22.15 0.82 -2.16
C GLN A 847 23.51 0.22 -1.71
N GLY A 848 24.25 -0.39 -2.63
CA GLY A 848 25.48 -1.11 -2.29
C GLY A 848 26.78 -0.38 -2.62
N ALA A 849 26.75 0.72 -3.39
CA ALA A 849 27.96 1.49 -3.65
C ALA A 849 28.33 2.30 -2.39
N LYS A 850 29.58 2.18 -1.94
CA LYS A 850 30.07 2.83 -0.71
C LYS A 850 30.78 4.17 -0.98
N GLY A 851 30.54 4.77 -2.13
CA GLY A 851 31.22 5.99 -2.57
C GLY A 851 30.38 6.74 -3.58
N ASN A 852 30.81 7.97 -3.88
CA ASN A 852 30.02 8.86 -4.72
C ASN A 852 30.10 8.45 -6.20
N ILE A 853 28.95 8.34 -6.86
CA ILE A 853 28.86 8.00 -8.28
C ILE A 853 28.77 9.29 -9.10
N PHE A 854 29.78 9.54 -9.92
CA PHE A 854 29.79 10.62 -10.93
C PHE A 854 29.80 10.09 -12.36
N SER A 855 30.25 8.85 -12.55
CA SER A 855 30.26 8.19 -13.85
C SER A 855 28.84 7.79 -14.27
N SER A 856 28.59 7.78 -15.58
CA SER A 856 27.36 7.17 -16.10
C SER A 856 27.45 5.63 -16.03
N ILE A 857 26.34 4.94 -16.24
CA ILE A 857 26.29 3.48 -16.12
C ILE A 857 26.47 2.85 -17.50
N CYS A 858 27.44 1.95 -17.63
CA CYS A 858 27.57 1.05 -18.76
C CYS A 858 26.66 -0.17 -18.56
N ILE A 859 25.72 -0.42 -19.47
CA ILE A 859 24.76 -1.52 -19.36
C ILE A 859 25.00 -2.52 -20.48
N LYS A 860 25.02 -3.81 -20.12
CA LYS A 860 25.13 -4.93 -21.03
C LYS A 860 24.02 -5.94 -20.75
N GLU A 861 23.32 -6.38 -21.78
CA GLU A 861 22.41 -7.53 -21.67
C GLU A 861 23.23 -8.83 -21.72
N ILE A 862 23.09 -9.66 -20.70
CA ILE A 862 23.84 -10.93 -20.56
C ILE A 862 22.93 -12.15 -20.63
N GLY A 863 21.62 -11.94 -20.58
CA GLY A 863 20.61 -12.99 -20.73
C GLY A 863 19.19 -12.43 -20.66
N LYS A 864 18.21 -13.31 -20.85
CA LYS A 864 16.80 -12.92 -20.77
C LYS A 864 16.44 -12.43 -19.36
N LEU A 865 16.07 -11.15 -19.25
CA LEU A 865 15.83 -10.46 -17.97
C LEU A 865 17.08 -10.42 -17.05
N GLU A 866 18.26 -10.48 -17.65
CA GLU A 866 19.55 -10.42 -16.97
C GLU A 866 20.47 -9.38 -17.62
N TRP A 867 20.86 -8.37 -16.83
CA TRP A 867 21.73 -7.29 -17.28
C TRP A 867 22.90 -7.10 -16.32
N GLN A 868 24.07 -6.83 -16.87
CA GLN A 868 25.24 -6.36 -16.13
C GLN A 868 25.29 -4.83 -16.22
N MET A 869 25.56 -4.17 -15.10
CA MET A 869 25.73 -2.71 -15.04
C MET A 869 27.05 -2.38 -14.35
N VAL A 870 27.90 -1.60 -15.04
CA VAL A 870 29.25 -1.26 -14.58
C VAL A 870 29.43 0.25 -14.49
N PHE A 871 29.99 0.72 -13.39
CA PHE A 871 30.15 2.15 -13.10
C PHE A 871 31.36 2.41 -12.20
N GLY A 872 31.98 3.57 -12.39
CA GLY A 872 33.08 4.08 -11.57
C GLY A 872 32.60 4.98 -10.42
N CYS A 873 33.35 4.96 -9.32
CA CYS A 873 33.07 5.72 -8.11
C CYS A 873 34.26 6.58 -7.68
N HIS A 874 33.96 7.66 -6.96
CA HIS A 874 34.95 8.57 -6.38
C HIS A 874 35.89 7.91 -5.37
N ASN A 875 35.49 6.79 -4.77
CA ASN A 875 36.30 6.04 -3.80
C ASN A 875 37.36 5.14 -4.47
N SER A 876 37.82 5.51 -5.67
CA SER A 876 38.78 4.77 -6.49
C SER A 876 38.34 3.36 -6.87
N LYS A 877 37.04 3.07 -6.93
CA LYS A 877 36.52 1.73 -7.27
C LYS A 877 35.65 1.73 -8.52
N VAL A 878 35.72 0.62 -9.25
CA VAL A 878 34.75 0.25 -10.28
C VAL A 878 33.88 -0.88 -9.73
N TYR A 879 32.58 -0.73 -9.91
CA TYR A 879 31.56 -1.66 -9.44
C TYR A 879 30.91 -2.35 -10.64
N SER A 880 30.65 -3.66 -10.51
CA SER A 880 29.72 -4.38 -11.38
C SER A 880 28.57 -4.93 -10.56
N ILE A 881 27.34 -4.68 -11.02
CA ILE A 881 26.13 -5.27 -10.46
C ILE A 881 25.42 -6.09 -11.53
N ILE A 882 24.81 -7.21 -11.11
CA ILE A 882 23.91 -7.99 -11.94
C ILE A 882 22.48 -7.67 -11.54
N ILE A 883 21.65 -7.41 -12.55
CA ILE A 883 20.21 -7.25 -12.44
C ILE A 883 19.57 -8.53 -12.94
N LYS A 884 19.10 -9.39 -12.03
CA LYS A 884 18.38 -10.62 -12.39
C LYS A 884 16.94 -10.53 -11.91
N ASN A 885 15.98 -10.68 -12.82
CA ASN A 885 14.55 -10.51 -12.51
C ASN A 885 14.25 -9.19 -11.78
N PHE A 886 14.85 -8.09 -12.24
CA PHE A 886 14.73 -6.75 -11.65
C PHE A 886 15.26 -6.64 -10.21
N GLN A 887 16.13 -7.56 -9.78
CA GLN A 887 16.82 -7.49 -8.51
C GLN A 887 18.30 -7.16 -8.72
N PRO A 888 18.75 -5.97 -8.28
CA PRO A 888 20.16 -5.61 -8.34
C PRO A 888 20.96 -6.32 -7.24
N THR A 889 22.05 -6.97 -7.63
CA THR A 889 23.01 -7.60 -6.71
C THR A 889 24.44 -7.25 -7.11
N LEU A 890 25.31 -7.03 -6.12
CA LEU A 890 26.73 -6.82 -6.39
C LEU A 890 27.35 -8.09 -6.97
N GLN A 891 28.05 -7.96 -8.10
CA GLN A 891 28.81 -9.03 -8.72
C GLN A 891 30.27 -8.98 -8.24
N TRP A 892 30.95 -7.87 -8.48
CA TRP A 892 32.34 -7.64 -8.07
C TRP A 892 32.64 -6.15 -7.90
N THR A 893 33.76 -5.86 -7.23
CA THR A 893 34.34 -4.52 -7.13
C THR A 893 35.84 -4.62 -7.31
N VAL A 894 36.43 -3.71 -8.08
CA VAL A 894 37.88 -3.57 -8.24
C VAL A 894 38.34 -2.18 -7.83
N GLU A 895 39.51 -2.09 -7.21
CA GLU A 895 40.14 -0.85 -6.78
C GLU A 895 41.17 -0.41 -7.81
N LEU A 896 41.05 0.82 -8.28
CA LEU A 896 42.00 1.48 -9.17
C LEU A 896 42.88 2.45 -8.37
N THR A 897 43.86 3.03 -9.04
CA THR A 897 44.87 3.90 -8.41
C THR A 897 44.37 5.28 -8.00
N SER A 898 43.20 5.72 -8.49
CA SER A 898 42.66 7.07 -8.29
C SER A 898 41.13 7.08 -8.47
N PRO A 899 40.40 8.12 -8.02
CA PRO A 899 38.96 8.24 -8.22
C PRO A 899 38.52 8.04 -9.68
N VAL A 900 37.35 7.43 -9.90
CA VAL A 900 36.84 7.11 -11.24
C VAL A 900 35.62 7.97 -11.56
N TYR A 901 35.83 9.06 -12.30
CA TYR A 901 34.76 9.93 -12.80
C TYR A 901 34.30 9.55 -14.20
N SER A 902 35.22 8.99 -15.00
CA SER A 902 34.94 8.58 -16.38
C SER A 902 33.93 7.44 -16.42
N THR A 903 33.09 7.42 -17.46
CA THR A 903 32.15 6.34 -17.68
C THR A 903 32.89 5.11 -18.23
N PRO A 904 32.84 3.95 -17.57
CA PRO A 904 33.39 2.71 -18.13
C PRO A 904 32.75 2.36 -19.47
N ARG A 905 33.49 1.70 -20.35
CA ARG A 905 33.02 1.31 -21.69
C ARG A 905 33.31 -0.16 -21.96
N SER A 906 32.34 -0.88 -22.50
CA SER A 906 32.59 -2.23 -23.03
C SER A 906 33.47 -2.13 -24.28
N LEU A 907 34.58 -2.86 -24.30
CA LEU A 907 35.44 -3.04 -25.48
C LEU A 907 35.01 -4.30 -26.26
N SER A 908 34.63 -5.34 -25.53
CA SER A 908 34.15 -6.60 -26.06
C SER A 908 33.22 -7.25 -25.04
N ASP A 909 32.72 -8.45 -25.36
CA ASP A 909 31.90 -9.21 -24.44
C ASP A 909 32.59 -9.54 -23.11
N LYS A 910 33.92 -9.60 -23.10
CA LYS A 910 34.70 -10.00 -21.92
C LYS A 910 35.53 -8.86 -21.33
N GLN A 911 35.52 -7.68 -21.92
CA GLN A 911 36.46 -6.61 -21.54
C GLN A 911 35.76 -5.28 -21.38
N ILE A 912 36.14 -4.58 -20.31
CA ILE A 912 35.66 -3.25 -19.94
C ILE A 912 36.84 -2.32 -19.78
N LEU A 913 36.80 -1.18 -20.45
CA LEU A 913 37.71 -0.07 -20.25
C LEU A 913 37.22 0.82 -19.11
N ALA A 914 38.07 1.13 -18.15
CA ALA A 914 37.85 2.15 -17.13
C ALA A 914 39.04 3.11 -17.10
N ALA A 915 38.80 4.40 -16.86
CA ALA A 915 39.88 5.39 -16.73
C ALA A 915 39.79 6.11 -15.37
N SER A 916 40.87 6.03 -14.59
CA SER A 916 40.99 6.75 -13.31
C SER A 916 41.53 8.16 -13.51
N ASN A 917 41.23 9.04 -12.56
CA ASN A 917 41.44 10.48 -12.69
C ASN A 917 42.90 10.89 -12.96
N ASN A 918 43.86 10.13 -12.45
CA ASN A 918 45.30 10.32 -12.66
C ASN A 918 45.79 9.93 -14.06
N GLY A 919 44.89 9.62 -15.00
CA GLY A 919 45.24 9.32 -16.39
C GLY A 919 45.53 7.84 -16.67
N ILE A 920 45.25 6.93 -15.72
CA ILE A 920 45.45 5.49 -15.94
C ILE A 920 44.19 4.86 -16.55
N LEU A 921 44.35 4.23 -17.70
CA LEU A 921 43.34 3.40 -18.36
C LEU A 921 43.58 1.94 -17.99
N CYS A 922 42.57 1.26 -17.47
CA CYS A 922 42.60 -0.14 -17.11
C CYS A 922 41.63 -0.93 -18.00
N ILE A 923 42.07 -2.07 -18.51
CA ILE A 923 41.20 -3.07 -19.13
C ILE A 923 40.88 -4.12 -18.08
N LEU A 924 39.60 -4.29 -17.82
CA LEU A 924 39.07 -5.19 -16.80
C LEU A 924 38.38 -6.38 -17.47
N ASP A 925 38.56 -7.56 -16.89
CA ASP A 925 37.74 -8.72 -17.21
C ASP A 925 36.29 -8.47 -16.76
N SER A 926 35.33 -8.64 -17.67
CA SER A 926 33.93 -8.30 -17.43
C SER A 926 33.28 -9.17 -16.34
N ASP A 927 33.71 -10.43 -16.22
CA ASP A 927 33.07 -11.38 -15.32
C ASP A 927 33.64 -11.33 -13.89
N THR A 928 34.92 -11.02 -13.76
CA THR A 928 35.65 -11.04 -12.48
C THR A 928 36.08 -9.67 -11.98
N GLY A 929 36.18 -8.67 -12.87
CA GLY A 929 36.72 -7.34 -12.56
C GLY A 929 38.26 -7.29 -12.47
N SER A 930 38.96 -8.39 -12.79
CA SER A 930 40.42 -8.46 -12.74
C SER A 930 41.06 -7.51 -13.75
N ILE A 931 42.11 -6.80 -13.36
CA ILE A 931 42.86 -5.90 -14.26
C ILE A 931 43.72 -6.76 -15.20
N ILE A 932 43.45 -6.66 -16.50
CA ILE A 932 44.15 -7.36 -17.59
C ILE A 932 45.36 -6.55 -18.04
N SER A 933 45.21 -5.24 -18.21
CA SER A 933 46.27 -4.34 -18.67
C SER A 933 46.00 -2.90 -18.25
N GLU A 934 47.06 -2.11 -18.20
CA GLU A 934 47.05 -0.70 -17.83
C GLU A 934 47.85 0.15 -18.82
N TYR A 935 47.41 1.38 -19.02
CA TYR A 935 48.13 2.38 -19.80
C TYR A 935 48.02 3.75 -19.13
N ALA A 936 49.14 4.45 -19.00
CA ALA A 936 49.18 5.77 -18.38
C ALA A 936 49.25 6.87 -19.44
N LEU A 937 48.24 7.75 -19.45
CA LEU A 937 48.30 9.04 -20.13
C LEU A 937 49.30 9.97 -19.42
N PRO A 938 49.82 11.00 -20.11
CA PRO A 938 50.80 11.91 -19.50
C PRO A 938 50.28 12.77 -18.35
N ASN A 939 48.96 12.89 -18.19
CA ASN A 939 48.33 13.71 -17.15
C ASN A 939 46.88 13.24 -16.88
N GLU A 940 46.19 13.94 -15.97
CA GLU A 940 44.82 13.64 -15.56
C GLU A 940 43.82 13.54 -16.72
N THR A 941 42.80 12.71 -16.55
CA THR A 941 41.64 12.64 -17.46
C THR A 941 40.32 12.65 -16.70
N PHE A 942 39.44 13.56 -17.11
CA PHE A 942 38.04 13.64 -16.65
C PHE A 942 37.06 13.24 -17.76
N SER A 943 37.53 13.19 -19.01
CA SER A 943 36.72 12.82 -20.16
C SER A 943 36.35 11.34 -20.09
N SER A 944 35.13 10.99 -20.50
CA SER A 944 34.78 9.59 -20.70
C SER A 944 35.31 9.12 -22.06
N PRO A 945 35.97 7.94 -22.14
CA PRO A 945 36.48 7.44 -23.41
C PRO A 945 35.35 7.15 -24.41
N ALA A 946 35.62 7.41 -25.68
CA ALA A 946 34.83 6.96 -26.82
C ALA A 946 35.56 5.81 -27.51
N VAL A 947 34.83 4.77 -27.92
CA VAL A 947 35.41 3.54 -28.47
C VAL A 947 34.82 3.27 -29.86
N TYR A 948 35.66 2.90 -30.82
CA TYR A 948 35.26 2.41 -32.14
C TYR A 948 36.15 1.24 -32.54
N GLY A 949 35.61 0.02 -32.53
CA GLY A 949 36.42 -1.18 -32.72
C GLY A 949 37.51 -1.27 -31.67
N ASP A 950 38.77 -1.30 -32.13
CA ASP A 950 39.97 -1.30 -31.31
C ASP A 950 40.54 0.10 -31.02
N TYR A 951 39.91 1.17 -31.49
CA TYR A 951 40.33 2.54 -31.24
C TYR A 951 39.64 3.13 -30.01
N ILE A 952 40.41 3.84 -29.19
CA ILE A 952 39.99 4.54 -27.98
C ILE A 952 40.36 6.01 -28.13
N PHE A 953 39.37 6.89 -27.99
CA PHE A 953 39.55 8.33 -28.03
C PHE A 953 39.30 8.93 -26.64
N ILE A 954 40.25 9.70 -26.13
CA ILE A 954 40.17 10.24 -24.76
C ILE A 954 40.88 11.59 -24.65
N GLY A 955 40.28 12.51 -23.92
CA GLY A 955 40.87 13.82 -23.60
C GLY A 955 41.78 13.74 -22.38
N CYS A 956 42.85 14.52 -22.37
CA CYS A 956 43.79 14.62 -21.28
C CYS A 956 44.03 16.10 -20.90
N ARG A 957 44.37 16.34 -19.64
CA ARG A 957 44.66 17.69 -19.11
C ARG A 957 46.05 18.21 -19.44
N ASN A 958 46.82 17.48 -20.26
CA ASN A 958 47.98 18.03 -20.97
C ASN A 958 47.58 18.69 -22.31
N ASP A 959 46.37 19.24 -22.36
CA ASP A 959 45.78 19.96 -23.49
C ASP A 959 45.43 19.12 -24.72
N SER A 960 45.64 17.80 -24.69
CA SER A 960 45.57 16.94 -25.87
C SER A 960 44.37 15.99 -25.90
N LEU A 961 43.84 15.75 -27.10
CA LEU A 961 43.01 14.59 -27.45
C LEU A 961 43.91 13.46 -27.95
N TYR A 962 43.72 12.25 -27.44
CA TYR A 962 44.46 11.06 -27.85
C TYR A 962 43.58 10.09 -28.64
N SER A 963 44.18 9.46 -29.65
CA SER A 963 43.70 8.22 -30.26
C SER A 963 44.67 7.10 -29.93
N LEU A 964 44.18 6.09 -29.23
CA LEU A 964 44.91 4.90 -28.84
C LEU A 964 44.33 3.70 -29.57
N LYS A 965 45.17 2.77 -29.99
CA LYS A 965 44.77 1.47 -30.52
C LYS A 965 45.05 0.39 -29.49
N TYR A 966 44.03 -0.39 -29.17
CA TYR A 966 44.09 -1.54 -28.29
C TYR A 966 44.37 -2.81 -29.10
N ILE A 967 45.49 -3.47 -28.86
CA ILE A 967 45.83 -4.72 -29.55
C ILE A 967 45.65 -5.88 -28.57
N SER A 968 44.56 -6.64 -28.72
CA SER A 968 44.40 -7.92 -28.04
C SER A 968 45.29 -8.96 -28.71
N GLY A 969 46.33 -9.45 -28.03
CA GLY A 969 47.01 -10.66 -28.47
C GLY A 969 46.01 -11.82 -28.45
N ILE A 970 45.68 -12.35 -29.63
CA ILE A 970 44.76 -13.49 -29.80
C ILE A 970 45.27 -14.70 -29.03
#